data_AF-A0A4R2HP98-F1
#
_entry.id   AF-A0A4R2HP98-F1
#
_cell.length_a   1.000
_cell.length_b   1.000
_cell.length_c   1.000
_cell.angle_alpha   90.00
_cell.angle_beta   90.00
_cell.angle_gamma   90.00
#
_symmetry.space_group_name_H-M   'P 1'
#
loop_
_entity.id
_entity.type
_entity.pdbx_description
1 polymer ?
#
loop_
_entity_poly.entity_id
_entity_poly.type
_entity_poly.pdbx_seq_one_letter_code
_entity_poly.pdbx_strand_id
1 'polypeptide(L)'
;MPYTFRKYSGYNANEIKCWSPTGLIRVDNFEISDTQSKRGASKIGTSIPSPMARMELFDTAFQMVSSDSQRNGLDGSSVYHQLVSDCLDMIQLLFNTNSSDIGTGKKIWFKEWRVQESLNRLRSKPADHPHQLLGKAFSLIFDAQATPSGFSGTESIYLIYYENRLMGGTSPLTLFFTSPNWDRYIADKQIANVPKGSDGVPFFGDKHRALFERDSSFVEYLYKLLLSNPAGFAHCAGLRQYINKTVERYFPDFTHQFSDWAPNGTKKLGDEYSPFKTEIGSKLLKVNDIFFYHQSEEVKRRKIKNVSDFVIQASNQKYALQRDKDGNQIHVEAPLVLVEGMNFPGDYMEERAAWDATTRINYFLQQHTPLFERRLPQGDSLTVTYPFLTTGDFLEDYLMEMPFKINRNKFFTGVGGDFKFLLPIKKEYFNFFDFEDLKRNLEIKASPGQVVVTLKVPIKNKKGVREITFTRTYSGNQIKMCKADIGIFPFYKISEKDPAYNYLNDFTILLAEKNDELQLESLNFYNYDHLVYADNSQPELLKATVIERTTAADIDGAALTESRFYKLKESFDYMELRYQDNGLDVTGIIIPNFEGRVFNKLNLNKAITFAIDFGTSNTHIAFKEKSSPLPLPFEIDEADQQMVMLNEPLASADLGTRYDNFGQLAALQLTVNREFMPRVIKSKGHSTVSFPFKTATCEVSTFNNMDKQAAALFGHINIGFNIEREENTNNSAVYTTNLKWLLENNLEVSKIIANKSRVSLFLKQLMLHIRTKAILNFCKPEQLDVLWSIPSSMDRKTRTELTKIIKEAYLSVFPNADQKKIATIEEPIKESVAPYFFLTKNGSGIQDGANVVNVDIGGGTTDIMMFMESTAKRYDKYLASSFRFAGNDIWGSGYKGNLKDNGFIRNYQTFQKENNIETKDNKYLLNAQRDNNLSSDDLISLLFRYDKSFGFSESITNGNPNLSIVLYLHYSAIIYHICQIIDVKKYPLPQYLSFTGKGSQYLKLLCNGSEKELNNFTKLLFEAYSNQSIPASFQVHVNEDPKVITANGTIEYFGADLQDQFVEISRDADFSATDSDPRKKYQEFVLSGDLQTGSVDSNAATISDTLELDNAVNIGVLKNVNEFIERTLADKKIIDFLSDFKITNAKTVYNELKWNGGVFDGEGLVYDSYRKVLKDLHKLDHEQPLPESLFFYAFKDTLYRLSKSITQSNPS
;
A
#
# COMPACT_ATOMS: atom_id res chain seq x y z
N MET A 1 37.51 -78.45 31.34
CA MET A 1 38.63 -77.55 30.95
C MET A 1 38.44 -77.19 29.49
N PRO A 2 38.50 -75.91 29.08
CA PRO A 2 38.42 -75.55 27.68
C PRO A 2 39.69 -76.03 26.99
N TYR A 3 39.51 -76.64 25.82
CA TYR A 3 40.62 -77.06 24.99
C TYR A 3 40.88 -75.98 23.94
N THR A 4 42.12 -75.78 23.52
CA THR A 4 42.48 -74.91 22.38
C THR A 4 43.12 -75.72 21.26
N PHE A 5 42.79 -75.37 20.00
CA PHE A 5 43.43 -75.92 18.81
C PHE A 5 44.20 -74.81 18.08
N ARG A 6 45.51 -74.99 17.82
CA ARG A 6 46.32 -74.07 17.01
C ARG A 6 47.03 -74.84 15.90
N LYS A 7 47.07 -74.25 14.70
CA LYS A 7 47.78 -74.78 13.52
C LYS A 7 48.77 -73.73 13.03
N TYR A 8 50.07 -73.95 13.23
CA TYR A 8 51.15 -73.30 12.46
C TYR A 8 52.39 -74.19 12.38
N SER A 9 53.09 -74.09 11.25
CA SER A 9 54.29 -74.83 10.87
C SER A 9 55.56 -74.16 11.43
N GLY A 10 56.33 -74.87 12.25
CA GLY A 10 57.75 -74.55 12.52
C GLY A 10 58.20 -74.58 13.99
N TYR A 11 58.71 -75.76 14.40
CA TYR A 11 59.66 -76.10 15.49
C TYR A 11 59.41 -75.72 16.97
N ASN A 12 59.91 -76.58 17.87
CA ASN A 12 59.36 -76.98 19.18
C ASN A 12 60.38 -76.86 20.34
N ALA A 13 59.89 -76.88 21.59
CA ALA A 13 60.56 -77.62 22.68
C ALA A 13 59.62 -78.14 23.81
N ASN A 14 58.37 -77.68 23.96
CA ASN A 14 57.43 -78.14 25.03
C ASN A 14 56.04 -78.55 24.48
N GLU A 15 56.03 -79.31 23.39
CA GLU A 15 54.86 -79.79 22.63
C GLU A 15 53.75 -80.44 23.49
N ILE A 16 52.56 -79.81 23.52
CA ILE A 16 51.28 -80.54 23.59
C ILE A 16 50.71 -80.60 22.18
N LYS A 17 50.45 -81.81 21.68
CA LYS A 17 49.82 -82.07 20.37
C LYS A 17 48.34 -82.27 20.57
N CYS A 18 47.53 -81.64 19.72
CA CYS A 18 46.06 -81.63 19.76
C CYS A 18 45.48 -80.76 20.90
N TRP A 19 44.16 -80.83 21.05
CA TRP A 19 43.40 -80.18 22.13
C TRP A 19 44.13 -80.29 23.47
N SER A 20 44.55 -79.15 24.04
CA SER A 20 45.27 -79.07 25.31
C SER A 20 44.50 -78.24 26.35
N PRO A 21 44.52 -78.61 27.65
CA PRO A 21 43.91 -77.80 28.71
C PRO A 21 44.71 -76.51 28.94
N THR A 22 44.05 -75.35 28.92
CA THR A 22 44.68 -74.06 29.25
C THR A 22 44.13 -73.50 30.55
N GLY A 23 44.96 -72.79 31.31
CA GLY A 23 44.52 -72.01 32.46
C GLY A 23 43.74 -70.76 32.04
N LEU A 24 42.82 -70.31 32.90
CA LEU A 24 42.21 -68.98 32.77
C LEU A 24 43.30 -67.90 32.85
N ILE A 25 43.16 -66.83 32.08
CA ILE A 25 44.01 -65.65 32.21
C ILE A 25 43.78 -65.09 33.62
N ARG A 26 44.82 -65.13 34.47
CA ARG A 26 44.76 -64.53 35.81
C ARG A 26 45.09 -63.05 35.74
N VAL A 27 44.10 -62.21 36.02
CA VAL A 27 44.17 -60.75 35.91
C VAL A 27 45.17 -60.16 36.92
N ASP A 28 45.39 -60.85 38.03
CA ASP A 28 46.12 -60.41 39.22
C ASP A 28 47.65 -60.34 39.02
N ASN A 29 48.20 -61.01 37.99
CA ASN A 29 49.65 -61.17 37.76
C ASN A 29 50.14 -60.54 36.44
N PHE A 30 49.37 -59.65 35.82
CA PHE A 30 49.66 -59.09 34.49
C PHE A 30 49.94 -57.58 34.56
N GLU A 31 51.10 -57.13 34.05
CA GLU A 31 51.39 -55.70 33.84
C GLU A 31 51.01 -55.28 32.42
N ILE A 32 50.16 -54.25 32.30
CA ILE A 32 49.76 -53.69 31.02
C ILE A 32 50.89 -52.77 30.54
N SER A 33 51.58 -53.16 29.46
CA SER A 33 52.56 -52.28 28.79
C SER A 33 51.89 -51.43 27.70
N ASP A 34 52.19 -50.14 27.70
CA ASP A 34 51.83 -49.24 26.60
C ASP A 34 52.63 -49.60 25.35
N THR A 35 52.01 -50.36 24.46
CA THR A 35 52.57 -50.63 23.13
C THR A 35 51.79 -49.78 22.13
N GLN A 36 52.44 -48.77 21.54
CA GLN A 36 51.85 -47.99 20.46
C GLN A 36 51.65 -48.88 19.22
N SER A 37 50.54 -49.60 19.18
CA SER A 37 50.09 -50.30 17.97
C SER A 37 49.06 -49.43 17.26
N LYS A 38 49.31 -49.09 15.99
CA LYS A 38 48.36 -48.36 15.13
C LYS A 38 47.19 -49.26 14.71
N ARG A 39 46.38 -49.75 15.66
CA ARG A 39 45.22 -50.68 15.51
C ARG A 39 45.53 -52.18 15.65
N GLY A 40 45.91 -52.60 16.86
CA GLY A 40 46.10 -54.01 17.23
C GLY A 40 44.80 -54.80 17.47
N ALA A 41 43.68 -54.13 17.81
CA ALA A 41 42.41 -54.81 18.14
C ALA A 41 41.79 -55.57 16.95
N SER A 42 42.00 -55.11 15.71
CA SER A 42 41.52 -55.79 14.49
C SER A 42 42.26 -57.11 14.24
N LYS A 43 43.59 -57.15 14.43
CA LYS A 43 44.43 -58.36 14.30
C LYS A 43 44.15 -59.39 15.40
N ILE A 44 43.88 -58.93 16.63
CA ILE A 44 43.45 -59.79 17.74
C ILE A 44 42.02 -60.29 17.48
N GLY A 45 41.14 -59.43 16.96
CA GLY A 45 39.75 -59.74 16.63
C GLY A 45 39.55 -60.79 15.55
N THR A 46 40.39 -60.83 14.51
CA THR A 46 40.34 -61.85 13.44
C THR A 46 40.80 -63.25 13.89
N SER A 47 41.43 -63.36 15.07
CA SER A 47 41.98 -64.61 15.61
C SER A 47 41.07 -65.24 16.69
N ILE A 48 39.92 -64.63 17.00
CA ILE A 48 38.96 -65.09 18.02
C ILE A 48 37.80 -65.82 17.33
N PRO A 49 37.51 -67.08 17.70
CA PRO A 49 36.67 -67.96 16.89
C PRO A 49 35.16 -67.72 17.01
N SER A 50 34.67 -66.96 18.01
CA SER A 50 33.22 -66.74 18.22
C SER A 50 32.88 -65.36 18.84
N PRO A 51 31.65 -64.85 18.64
CA PRO A 51 31.17 -63.62 19.30
C PRO A 51 31.21 -63.67 20.83
N MET A 52 30.98 -64.83 21.44
CA MET A 52 30.99 -65.01 22.90
C MET A 52 32.39 -64.82 23.48
N ALA A 53 33.41 -65.40 22.83
CA ALA A 53 34.80 -65.19 23.23
C ALA A 53 35.23 -63.72 23.08
N ARG A 54 34.63 -62.99 22.13
CA ARG A 54 34.84 -61.54 22.03
C ARG A 54 34.20 -60.79 23.20
N MET A 55 32.98 -61.16 23.62
CA MET A 55 32.35 -60.56 24.82
C MET A 55 33.20 -60.77 26.08
N GLU A 56 33.75 -61.98 26.28
CA GLU A 56 34.65 -62.27 27.40
C GLU A 56 35.96 -61.46 27.34
N LEU A 57 36.47 -61.20 26.14
CA LEU A 57 37.65 -60.34 25.96
C LEU A 57 37.39 -58.89 26.40
N PHE A 58 36.21 -58.33 26.11
CA PHE A 58 35.85 -56.99 26.58
C PHE A 58 35.74 -56.94 28.11
N ASP A 59 35.13 -57.95 28.75
CA ASP A 59 35.06 -58.03 30.21
C ASP A 59 36.47 -58.15 30.83
N THR A 60 37.33 -58.98 30.24
CA THR A 60 38.74 -59.09 30.64
C THR A 60 39.47 -57.75 30.50
N ALA A 61 39.21 -56.99 29.43
CA ALA A 61 39.79 -55.67 29.24
C ALA A 61 39.39 -54.71 30.35
N PHE A 62 38.09 -54.63 30.69
CA PHE A 62 37.60 -53.82 31.81
C PHE A 62 38.22 -54.23 33.15
N GLN A 63 38.33 -55.53 33.44
CA GLN A 63 38.96 -56.02 34.68
C GLN A 63 40.45 -55.67 34.74
N MET A 64 41.17 -55.76 33.62
CA MET A 64 42.59 -55.41 33.55
C MET A 64 42.83 -53.93 33.80
N VAL A 65 42.12 -53.03 33.10
CA VAL A 65 42.28 -51.57 33.28
C VAL A 65 41.79 -51.08 34.64
N SER A 66 40.85 -51.79 35.25
CA SER A 66 40.29 -51.45 36.57
C SER A 66 40.89 -52.24 37.73
N SER A 67 41.95 -53.03 37.51
CA SER A 67 42.61 -53.79 38.59
C SER A 67 43.28 -52.87 39.62
N ASP A 68 43.27 -53.25 40.90
CA ASP A 68 43.99 -52.55 41.97
C ASP A 68 45.51 -52.65 41.85
N SER A 69 46.01 -53.64 41.08
CA SER A 69 47.44 -53.80 40.81
C SER A 69 48.01 -52.75 39.84
N GLN A 70 47.17 -51.91 39.22
CA GLN A 70 47.57 -50.91 38.22
C GLN A 70 47.40 -49.48 38.76
N ARG A 71 48.51 -48.76 39.00
CA ARG A 71 48.51 -47.42 39.65
C ARG A 71 47.79 -46.33 38.83
N ASN A 72 47.82 -46.44 37.50
CA ASN A 72 47.14 -45.57 36.53
C ASN A 72 46.35 -46.39 35.48
N GLY A 73 45.78 -47.53 35.86
CA GLY A 73 45.20 -48.47 34.89
C GLY A 73 44.02 -47.95 34.05
N LEU A 74 43.35 -46.87 34.46
CA LEU A 74 42.16 -46.34 33.77
C LEU A 74 42.47 -45.53 32.51
N ASP A 75 43.69 -45.00 32.39
CA ASP A 75 44.16 -44.15 31.29
C ASP A 75 45.44 -44.74 30.70
N GLY A 76 45.47 -44.89 29.37
CA GLY A 76 46.55 -45.56 28.68
C GLY A 76 46.22 -45.87 27.22
N SER A 77 47.20 -46.46 26.53
CA SER A 77 47.17 -46.63 25.06
C SER A 77 47.22 -48.08 24.59
N SER A 78 47.13 -49.03 25.53
CA SER A 78 47.17 -50.46 25.21
C SER A 78 45.91 -50.94 24.46
N VAL A 79 45.97 -52.13 23.86
CA VAL A 79 44.81 -52.72 23.16
C VAL A 79 43.61 -52.93 24.10
N TYR A 80 43.84 -53.11 25.41
CA TYR A 80 42.75 -53.19 26.39
C TYR A 80 42.06 -51.83 26.60
N HIS A 81 42.82 -50.73 26.59
CA HIS A 81 42.27 -49.37 26.61
C HIS A 81 41.49 -49.08 25.32
N GLN A 82 41.95 -49.57 24.17
CA GLN A 82 41.20 -49.50 22.92
C GLN A 82 39.83 -50.18 23.05
N LEU A 83 39.79 -51.44 23.51
CA LEU A 83 38.53 -52.19 23.67
C LEU A 83 37.57 -51.51 24.65
N VAL A 84 38.09 -50.99 25.76
CA VAL A 84 37.29 -50.23 26.74
C VAL A 84 36.74 -48.95 26.11
N SER A 85 37.58 -48.19 25.41
CA SER A 85 37.16 -46.97 24.69
C SER A 85 36.10 -47.27 23.64
N ASP A 86 36.29 -48.30 22.82
CA ASP A 86 35.34 -48.71 21.77
C ASP A 86 33.99 -49.13 22.37
N CYS A 87 33.99 -49.81 23.52
CA CYS A 87 32.76 -50.15 24.23
C CYS A 87 32.05 -48.88 24.71
N LEU A 88 32.78 -47.97 25.36
CA LEU A 88 32.22 -46.71 25.86
C LEU A 88 31.73 -45.81 24.71
N ASP A 89 32.43 -45.78 23.58
CA ASP A 89 32.02 -45.08 22.35
C ASP A 89 30.67 -45.59 21.85
N MET A 90 30.47 -46.90 21.84
CA MET A 90 29.22 -47.52 21.45
C MET A 90 28.08 -47.16 22.42
N ILE A 91 28.33 -47.18 23.74
CA ILE A 91 27.32 -46.80 24.74
C ILE A 91 26.97 -45.31 24.62
N GLN A 92 27.98 -44.44 24.48
CA GLN A 92 27.79 -43.00 24.34
C GLN A 92 27.06 -42.65 23.05
N LEU A 93 27.36 -43.34 21.94
CA LEU A 93 26.63 -43.17 20.68
C LEU A 93 25.14 -43.48 20.85
N LEU A 94 24.81 -44.60 21.50
CA LEU A 94 23.41 -44.97 21.76
C LEU A 94 22.73 -43.98 22.71
N PHE A 95 23.42 -43.51 23.76
CA PHE A 95 22.93 -42.48 24.66
C PHE A 95 22.63 -41.15 23.94
N ASN A 96 23.47 -40.78 22.96
CA ASN A 96 23.29 -39.58 22.17
C ASN A 96 22.22 -39.75 21.07
N THR A 97 21.84 -40.99 20.71
CA THR A 97 20.94 -41.28 19.58
C THR A 97 19.52 -40.78 19.83
N ASN A 98 19.04 -39.93 18.92
CA ASN A 98 17.65 -39.50 18.93
C ASN A 98 16.75 -40.57 18.28
N SER A 99 15.50 -40.68 18.74
CA SER A 99 14.58 -41.71 18.25
C SER A 99 14.31 -41.63 16.74
N SER A 100 14.47 -40.45 16.12
CA SER A 100 14.31 -40.22 14.68
C SER A 100 15.43 -40.81 13.81
N ASP A 101 16.58 -41.12 14.42
CA ASP A 101 17.75 -41.74 13.76
C ASP A 101 17.72 -43.28 13.84
N ILE A 102 16.70 -43.86 14.49
CA ILE A 102 16.52 -45.31 14.68
C ILE A 102 15.47 -45.86 13.72
N GLY A 103 15.81 -46.92 12.98
CA GLY A 103 14.89 -47.66 12.12
C GLY A 103 15.54 -48.22 10.85
N THR A 104 14.89 -49.19 10.22
CA THR A 104 15.36 -49.76 8.95
C THR A 104 15.54 -48.65 7.90
N GLY A 105 16.74 -48.51 7.35
CA GLY A 105 17.09 -47.44 6.41
C GLY A 105 17.43 -46.08 7.05
N LYS A 106 17.45 -45.99 8.39
CA LYS A 106 17.98 -44.85 9.16
C LYS A 106 19.46 -45.08 9.51
N LYS A 107 20.04 -44.15 10.30
CA LYS A 107 21.44 -44.24 10.73
C LYS A 107 21.69 -45.49 11.57
N ILE A 108 20.81 -45.80 12.52
CA ILE A 108 20.93 -46.96 13.41
C ILE A 108 19.73 -47.87 13.26
N TRP A 109 19.96 -49.19 13.21
CA TRP A 109 18.90 -50.19 13.30
C TRP A 109 19.39 -51.47 13.97
N PHE A 110 18.46 -52.30 14.42
CA PHE A 110 18.70 -53.43 15.29
C PHE A 110 18.27 -54.75 14.64
N LYS A 111 18.94 -55.84 15.03
CA LYS A 111 18.47 -57.20 14.73
C LYS A 111 18.49 -58.02 16.00
N GLU A 112 17.30 -58.47 16.42
CA GLU A 112 17.13 -59.29 17.62
C GLU A 112 17.43 -60.76 17.29
N TRP A 113 18.37 -61.34 18.02
CA TRP A 113 18.59 -62.78 18.09
C TRP A 113 18.03 -63.32 19.39
N ARG A 114 16.86 -63.97 19.31
CA ARG A 114 16.22 -64.63 20.46
C ARG A 114 16.87 -65.98 20.71
N VAL A 115 17.53 -66.09 21.86
CA VAL A 115 18.42 -67.22 22.16
C VAL A 115 17.63 -68.51 22.27
N GLN A 116 16.61 -68.56 23.13
CA GLN A 116 15.82 -69.78 23.37
C GLN A 116 15.00 -70.22 22.16
N GLU A 117 14.38 -69.28 21.45
CA GLU A 117 13.63 -69.58 20.22
C GLU A 117 14.54 -70.20 19.14
N SER A 118 15.74 -69.64 18.98
CA SER A 118 16.73 -70.16 18.03
C SER A 118 17.26 -71.53 18.45
N LEU A 119 17.55 -71.72 19.74
CA LEU A 119 17.98 -73.01 20.30
C LEU A 119 16.92 -74.09 20.07
N ASN A 120 15.66 -73.80 20.33
CA ASN A 120 14.54 -74.72 20.09
C ASN A 120 14.43 -75.09 18.62
N ARG A 121 14.58 -74.11 17.70
CA ARG A 121 14.57 -74.36 16.25
C ARG A 121 15.77 -75.18 15.76
N LEU A 122 16.94 -75.03 16.39
CA LEU A 122 18.12 -75.85 16.09
C LEU A 122 17.95 -77.28 16.62
N ARG A 123 17.40 -77.43 17.83
CA ARG A 123 17.11 -78.73 18.47
C ARG A 123 15.99 -79.51 17.79
N SER A 124 15.02 -78.83 17.17
CA SER A 124 13.92 -79.47 16.44
C SER A 124 14.35 -80.11 15.10
N LYS A 125 15.63 -80.01 14.73
CA LYS A 125 16.18 -80.70 13.56
C LYS A 125 16.52 -82.17 13.90
N PRO A 126 16.45 -83.08 12.91
CA PRO A 126 16.84 -84.48 13.08
C PRO A 126 18.23 -84.65 13.70
N ALA A 127 18.47 -85.79 14.37
CA ALA A 127 19.68 -86.04 15.17
C ALA A 127 21.00 -86.04 14.39
N ASP A 128 20.91 -86.34 13.10
CA ASP A 128 21.99 -86.35 12.12
C ASP A 128 22.22 -84.99 11.44
N HIS A 129 21.33 -84.01 11.65
CA HIS A 129 21.45 -82.70 11.01
C HIS A 129 22.52 -81.83 11.70
N PRO A 130 23.49 -81.20 10.98
CA PRO A 130 24.57 -80.40 11.56
C PRO A 130 24.10 -79.26 12.50
N HIS A 131 22.94 -78.66 12.22
CA HIS A 131 22.30 -77.66 13.08
C HIS A 131 21.93 -78.18 14.49
N GLN A 132 21.66 -79.48 14.67
CA GLN A 132 21.39 -80.03 15.99
C GLN A 132 22.65 -80.02 16.87
N LEU A 133 23.83 -80.32 16.28
CA LEU A 133 25.12 -80.22 16.97
C LEU A 133 25.41 -78.78 17.40
N LEU A 134 25.14 -77.81 16.52
CA LEU A 134 25.25 -76.39 16.85
C LEU A 134 24.30 -75.99 17.99
N GLY A 135 23.07 -76.49 17.98
CA GLY A 135 22.11 -76.29 19.08
C GLY A 135 22.62 -76.84 20.42
N LYS A 136 23.23 -78.03 20.43
CA LYS A 136 23.86 -78.60 21.63
C LYS A 136 25.03 -77.75 22.14
N ALA A 137 25.89 -77.26 21.25
CA ALA A 137 27.02 -76.41 21.61
C ALA A 137 26.58 -75.07 22.25
N PHE A 138 25.57 -74.40 21.68
CA PHE A 138 25.03 -73.18 22.28
C PHE A 138 24.31 -73.41 23.61
N SER A 139 23.74 -74.60 23.80
CA SER A 139 23.11 -74.97 25.08
C SER A 139 24.12 -74.99 26.23
N LEU A 140 25.36 -75.40 25.99
CA LEU A 140 26.42 -75.38 27.02
C LEU A 140 26.76 -73.96 27.50
N ILE A 141 26.49 -72.95 26.68
CA ILE A 141 26.81 -71.54 26.97
C ILE A 141 25.61 -70.84 27.60
N PHE A 142 24.41 -71.01 27.06
CA PHE A 142 23.22 -70.23 27.46
C PHE A 142 22.27 -70.94 28.43
N ASP A 143 22.37 -72.27 28.58
CA ASP A 143 21.51 -73.04 29.47
C ASP A 143 22.06 -73.01 30.90
N ALA A 144 21.28 -72.46 31.82
CA ALA A 144 21.63 -72.32 33.24
C ALA A 144 21.90 -73.68 33.92
N GLN A 145 21.31 -74.77 33.40
CA GLN A 145 21.43 -76.09 34.00
C GLN A 145 22.71 -76.84 33.59
N ALA A 146 23.40 -76.41 32.53
CA ALA A 146 24.61 -77.08 32.06
C ALA A 146 25.89 -76.58 32.77
N THR A 147 26.00 -75.26 32.96
CA THR A 147 27.13 -74.61 33.67
C THR A 147 26.74 -73.17 34.02
N PRO A 148 27.02 -72.65 35.24
CA PRO A 148 26.83 -71.24 35.55
C PRO A 148 27.87 -70.39 34.80
N SER A 149 27.52 -70.00 33.57
CA SER A 149 28.29 -69.07 32.73
C SER A 149 27.74 -67.65 32.90
N GLY A 150 28.54 -66.63 32.60
CA GLY A 150 28.05 -65.24 32.54
C GLY A 150 27.05 -64.96 31.41
N PHE A 151 26.71 -65.96 30.59
CA PHE A 151 25.69 -65.91 29.54
C PHE A 151 24.36 -66.56 29.97
N SER A 152 24.33 -67.18 31.15
CA SER A 152 23.13 -67.82 31.68
C SER A 152 21.98 -66.82 31.81
N GLY A 153 20.78 -67.20 31.37
CA GLY A 153 19.60 -66.34 31.43
C GLY A 153 19.51 -65.27 30.33
N THR A 154 20.42 -65.24 29.35
CA THR A 154 20.33 -64.31 28.22
C THR A 154 19.09 -64.60 27.36
N GLU A 155 18.11 -63.71 27.37
CA GLU A 155 16.89 -63.84 26.57
C GLU A 155 17.12 -63.54 25.08
N SER A 156 17.72 -62.38 24.80
CA SER A 156 17.95 -61.84 23.46
C SER A 156 19.32 -61.17 23.37
N ILE A 157 19.93 -61.25 22.19
CA ILE A 157 21.08 -60.43 21.81
C ILE A 157 20.66 -59.52 20.65
N TYR A 158 20.84 -58.21 20.80
CA TYR A 158 20.59 -57.25 19.76
C TYR A 158 21.89 -56.95 19.02
N LEU A 159 21.90 -57.20 17.70
CA LEU A 159 22.95 -56.76 16.80
C LEU A 159 22.63 -55.33 16.36
N ILE A 160 23.62 -54.45 16.41
CA ILE A 160 23.44 -53.02 16.15
C ILE A 160 24.18 -52.66 14.88
N TYR A 161 23.43 -52.11 13.92
CA TYR A 161 23.93 -51.67 12.64
C TYR A 161 23.96 -50.15 12.59
N TYR A 162 25.06 -49.59 12.08
CA TYR A 162 25.20 -48.17 11.76
C TYR A 162 25.51 -48.02 10.28
N GLU A 163 24.73 -47.21 9.56
CA GLU A 163 24.81 -47.06 8.10
C GLU A 163 24.88 -48.42 7.37
N ASN A 164 24.03 -49.36 7.80
CA ASN A 164 23.93 -50.74 7.29
C ASN A 164 25.16 -51.64 7.51
N ARG A 165 26.12 -51.22 8.34
CA ARG A 165 27.28 -52.03 8.74
C ARG A 165 27.15 -52.46 10.20
N LEU A 166 27.49 -53.72 10.48
CA LEU A 166 27.45 -54.26 11.84
C LEU A 166 28.52 -53.57 12.70
N MET A 167 28.08 -52.68 13.59
CA MET A 167 28.93 -51.96 14.53
C MET A 167 29.27 -52.80 15.74
N GLY A 168 28.30 -53.57 16.25
CA GLY A 168 28.47 -54.34 17.47
C GLY A 168 27.21 -55.06 17.90
N GLY A 169 27.13 -55.46 19.16
CA GLY A 169 25.91 -56.00 19.75
C GLY A 169 25.84 -55.83 21.26
N THR A 170 24.71 -56.20 21.85
CA THR A 170 24.56 -56.27 23.30
C THR A 170 25.34 -57.44 23.88
N SER A 171 25.85 -57.30 25.11
CA SER A 171 26.58 -58.33 25.86
C SER A 171 26.12 -58.40 27.31
N PRO A 172 25.85 -59.59 27.87
CA PRO A 172 25.54 -59.73 29.30
C PRO A 172 26.74 -59.44 30.21
N LEU A 173 27.97 -59.39 29.69
CA LEU A 173 29.19 -59.20 30.48
C LEU A 173 29.63 -57.72 30.55
N THR A 174 29.36 -56.94 29.50
CA THR A 174 29.84 -55.55 29.39
C THR A 174 28.77 -54.57 28.88
N LEU A 175 27.49 -54.97 28.91
CA LEU A 175 26.34 -54.30 28.29
C LEU A 175 26.39 -54.30 26.75
N PHE A 176 27.51 -53.89 26.16
CA PHE A 176 27.75 -53.86 24.72
C PHE A 176 29.19 -54.24 24.36
N PHE A 177 29.40 -54.60 23.11
CA PHE A 177 30.72 -54.86 22.53
C PHE A 177 30.73 -54.49 21.05
N THR A 178 31.88 -54.08 20.52
CA THR A 178 32.00 -53.72 19.10
C THR A 178 32.37 -54.93 18.22
N SER A 179 32.05 -54.87 16.94
CA SER A 179 32.40 -55.87 15.92
C SER A 179 33.90 -55.84 15.59
N PRO A 180 34.55 -56.98 15.32
CA PRO A 180 35.97 -57.01 14.93
C PRO A 180 36.24 -56.32 13.58
N ASN A 181 35.20 -56.13 12.76
CA ASN A 181 35.30 -55.52 11.43
C ASN A 181 35.02 -54.00 11.45
N TRP A 182 34.64 -53.42 12.59
CA TRP A 182 34.20 -52.02 12.65
C TRP A 182 35.29 -51.03 12.20
N ASP A 183 36.49 -51.14 12.76
CA ASP A 183 37.65 -50.32 12.37
C ASP A 183 37.97 -50.42 10.87
N ARG A 184 37.75 -51.60 10.29
CA ARG A 184 37.96 -51.85 8.87
C ARG A 184 36.90 -51.17 8.03
N TYR A 185 35.63 -51.19 8.43
CA TYR A 185 34.58 -50.45 7.74
C TYR A 185 34.87 -48.95 7.71
N ILE A 186 35.42 -48.39 8.79
CA ILE A 186 35.88 -46.99 8.84
C ILE A 186 37.09 -46.77 7.91
N ALA A 187 38.13 -47.62 8.00
CA ALA A 187 39.34 -47.50 7.19
C ALA A 187 39.07 -47.61 5.67
N ASP A 188 38.20 -48.54 5.29
CA ASP A 188 37.80 -48.81 3.91
C ASP A 188 36.77 -47.77 3.38
N LYS A 189 36.48 -46.71 4.16
CA LYS A 189 35.49 -45.65 3.83
C LYS A 189 34.09 -46.19 3.51
N GLN A 190 33.70 -47.29 4.14
CA GLN A 190 32.37 -47.89 4.01
C GLN A 190 31.34 -47.25 4.95
N ILE A 191 31.79 -46.39 5.85
CA ILE A 191 30.99 -45.53 6.71
C ILE A 191 31.17 -44.11 6.18
N ALA A 192 30.09 -43.49 5.74
CA ALA A 192 30.10 -42.13 5.20
C ALA A 192 30.32 -41.11 6.31
N ASN A 193 29.68 -41.31 7.47
CA ASN A 193 29.77 -40.41 8.61
C ASN A 193 30.31 -41.15 9.83
N VAL A 194 31.61 -41.06 10.08
CA VAL A 194 32.22 -41.62 11.30
C VAL A 194 31.59 -40.94 12.51
N PRO A 195 31.03 -41.70 13.47
CA PRO A 195 30.43 -41.13 14.66
C PRO A 195 31.40 -40.23 15.45
N LYS A 196 30.90 -39.13 16.01
CA LYS A 196 31.60 -38.17 16.87
C LYS A 196 30.79 -37.84 18.13
N GLY A 197 31.49 -37.44 19.18
CA GLY A 197 30.91 -36.83 20.38
C GLY A 197 30.38 -35.42 20.14
N SER A 198 29.69 -34.88 21.15
CA SER A 198 29.16 -33.50 21.14
C SER A 198 30.27 -32.44 21.12
N ASP A 199 31.46 -32.80 21.59
CA ASP A 199 32.73 -32.07 21.53
C ASP A 199 33.41 -32.09 20.15
N GLY A 200 32.83 -32.79 19.17
CA GLY A 200 33.38 -32.95 17.81
C GLY A 200 34.49 -33.99 17.68
N VAL A 201 34.85 -34.70 18.76
CA VAL A 201 35.89 -35.72 18.72
C VAL A 201 35.32 -37.02 18.13
N PRO A 202 35.95 -37.62 17.10
CA PRO A 202 35.49 -38.90 16.54
C PRO A 202 35.52 -40.05 17.54
N PHE A 203 34.41 -40.77 17.63
CA PHE A 203 34.34 -42.08 18.26
C PHE A 203 35.10 -43.11 17.43
N PHE A 204 35.62 -44.15 18.08
CA PHE A 204 36.43 -45.20 17.46
C PHE A 204 37.68 -44.61 16.77
N GLY A 205 38.19 -43.50 17.31
CA GLY A 205 39.35 -42.77 16.81
C GLY A 205 40.67 -43.34 17.34
N ASP A 206 41.79 -42.79 16.84
CA ASP A 206 43.12 -43.24 17.25
C ASP A 206 43.45 -42.85 18.71
N LYS A 207 42.76 -41.86 19.30
CA LYS A 207 42.85 -41.53 20.72
C LYS A 207 41.82 -42.34 21.51
N HIS A 208 42.28 -43.25 22.36
CA HIS A 208 41.42 -44.00 23.29
C HIS A 208 41.01 -43.07 24.44
N ARG A 209 39.70 -42.97 24.69
CA ARG A 209 39.15 -42.08 25.74
C ARG A 209 38.57 -42.88 26.89
N ALA A 210 39.14 -42.67 28.07
CA ALA A 210 38.60 -43.20 29.32
C ALA A 210 37.26 -42.54 29.67
N LEU A 211 36.50 -43.11 30.60
CA LEU A 211 35.18 -42.59 30.95
C LEU A 211 35.21 -41.14 31.48
N PHE A 212 36.23 -40.75 32.25
CA PHE A 212 36.35 -39.39 32.80
C PHE A 212 36.69 -38.30 31.77
N GLU A 213 37.15 -38.66 30.58
CA GLU A 213 37.45 -37.72 29.49
C GLU A 213 36.24 -37.47 28.56
N ARG A 214 35.08 -38.05 28.88
CA ARG A 214 33.86 -37.99 28.05
C ARG A 214 32.86 -36.97 28.61
N ASP A 215 31.84 -36.67 27.81
CA ASP A 215 30.76 -35.72 28.13
C ASP A 215 30.21 -35.96 29.55
N SER A 216 30.20 -34.94 30.41
CA SER A 216 29.76 -35.06 31.81
C SER A 216 28.38 -35.73 31.93
N SER A 217 27.44 -35.35 31.06
CA SER A 217 26.09 -35.92 31.02
C SER A 217 26.07 -37.42 30.73
N PHE A 218 27.04 -37.93 29.96
CA PHE A 218 27.20 -39.36 29.70
C PHE A 218 27.79 -40.09 30.91
N VAL A 219 28.80 -39.49 31.57
CA VAL A 219 29.40 -40.05 32.79
C VAL A 219 28.36 -40.14 33.91
N GLU A 220 27.60 -39.08 34.13
CA GLU A 220 26.48 -39.02 35.07
C GLU A 220 25.44 -40.09 34.76
N TYR A 221 25.03 -40.21 33.50
CA TYR A 221 24.07 -41.22 33.06
C TYR A 221 24.55 -42.65 33.37
N LEU A 222 25.79 -42.98 33.02
CA LEU A 222 26.31 -44.34 33.22
C LEU A 222 26.42 -44.70 34.71
N TYR A 223 26.75 -43.73 35.56
CA TYR A 223 26.77 -43.93 37.02
C TYR A 223 25.36 -44.04 37.61
N LYS A 224 24.41 -43.18 37.21
CA LYS A 224 22.99 -43.31 37.60
C LYS A 224 22.41 -44.65 37.14
N LEU A 225 22.75 -45.10 35.93
CA LEU A 225 22.33 -46.41 35.40
C LEU A 225 22.80 -47.56 36.29
N LEU A 226 24.06 -47.49 36.76
CA LEU A 226 24.62 -48.45 37.70
C LEU A 226 23.89 -48.42 39.05
N LEU A 227 23.71 -47.24 39.64
CA LEU A 227 23.04 -47.08 40.94
C LEU A 227 21.60 -47.58 40.92
N SER A 228 20.85 -47.31 39.86
CA SER A 228 19.45 -47.73 39.75
C SER A 228 19.28 -49.23 39.47
N ASN A 229 20.32 -49.94 38.98
CA ASN A 229 20.19 -51.32 38.52
C ASN A 229 21.29 -52.28 39.05
N PRO A 230 21.56 -52.34 40.37
CA PRO A 230 22.69 -53.10 40.90
C PRO A 230 22.64 -54.61 40.60
N ALA A 231 21.43 -55.19 40.50
CA ALA A 231 21.23 -56.59 40.15
C ALA A 231 21.64 -56.88 38.69
N GLY A 232 21.30 -56.00 37.74
CA GLY A 232 21.66 -56.18 36.33
C GLY A 232 23.17 -56.07 36.08
N PHE A 233 23.87 -55.25 36.87
CA PHE A 233 25.34 -55.13 36.83
C PHE A 233 26.06 -56.25 37.59
N ALA A 234 25.36 -57.19 38.23
CA ALA A 234 25.98 -58.32 38.91
C ALA A 234 26.77 -59.22 37.94
N HIS A 235 26.29 -59.35 36.69
CA HIS A 235 26.96 -60.09 35.62
C HIS A 235 28.03 -59.26 34.88
N CYS A 236 28.14 -57.97 35.16
CA CYS A 236 29.09 -57.04 34.53
C CYS A 236 30.17 -56.57 35.52
N ALA A 237 30.82 -57.50 36.22
CA ALA A 237 31.71 -57.19 37.34
C ALA A 237 32.88 -56.26 36.95
N GLY A 238 33.53 -56.49 35.80
CA GLY A 238 34.62 -55.64 35.31
C GLY A 238 34.17 -54.22 35.01
N LEU A 239 33.06 -54.05 34.28
CA LEU A 239 32.50 -52.74 33.96
C LEU A 239 32.07 -51.98 35.22
N ARG A 240 31.42 -52.67 36.17
CA ARG A 240 31.01 -52.07 37.46
C ARG A 240 32.20 -51.54 38.24
N GLN A 241 33.28 -52.32 38.35
CA GLN A 241 34.51 -51.90 39.02
C GLN A 241 35.14 -50.68 38.32
N TYR A 242 35.17 -50.68 36.99
CA TYR A 242 35.68 -49.57 36.19
C TYR A 242 34.90 -48.25 36.40
N ILE A 243 33.56 -48.31 36.40
CA ILE A 243 32.71 -47.13 36.64
C ILE A 243 32.93 -46.57 38.05
N ASN A 244 32.87 -47.43 39.08
CA ASN A 244 33.05 -47.00 40.48
C ASN A 244 34.43 -46.35 40.68
N LYS A 245 35.50 -46.96 40.20
CA LYS A 245 36.85 -46.37 40.28
C LYS A 245 36.97 -45.03 39.56
N THR A 246 36.31 -44.90 38.41
CA THR A 246 36.31 -43.63 37.66
C THR A 246 35.64 -42.53 38.49
N VAL A 247 34.48 -42.83 39.09
CA VAL A 247 33.73 -41.88 39.92
C VAL A 247 34.48 -41.54 41.19
N GLU A 248 34.98 -42.53 41.94
CA GLU A 248 35.74 -42.32 43.18
C GLU A 248 36.97 -41.44 42.95
N ARG A 249 37.66 -41.58 41.81
CA ARG A 249 38.90 -40.85 41.51
C ARG A 249 38.68 -39.47 40.90
N TYR A 250 37.71 -39.31 40.00
CA TYR A 250 37.56 -38.08 39.20
C TYR A 250 36.29 -37.28 39.50
N PHE A 251 35.27 -37.91 40.10
CA PHE A 251 33.97 -37.28 40.40
C PHE A 251 33.47 -37.67 41.81
N PRO A 252 34.26 -37.45 42.87
CA PRO A 252 33.93 -37.94 44.21
C PRO A 252 32.56 -37.45 44.71
N ASP A 253 32.16 -36.24 44.32
CA ASP A 253 30.88 -35.63 44.69
C ASP A 253 29.66 -36.41 44.16
N PHE A 254 29.79 -37.17 43.07
CA PHE A 254 28.69 -37.95 42.49
C PHE A 254 28.12 -38.96 43.47
N THR A 255 28.96 -39.52 44.35
CA THR A 255 28.54 -40.50 45.36
C THR A 255 27.47 -39.94 46.30
N HIS A 256 27.58 -38.66 46.66
CA HIS A 256 26.60 -37.94 47.46
C HIS A 256 25.50 -37.32 46.61
N GLN A 257 25.85 -36.69 45.48
CA GLN A 257 24.91 -35.99 44.61
C GLN A 257 23.84 -36.92 44.02
N PHE A 258 24.22 -38.16 43.71
CA PHE A 258 23.36 -39.14 43.05
C PHE A 258 22.92 -40.29 43.97
N SER A 259 23.08 -40.18 45.29
CA SER A 259 22.71 -41.24 46.24
C SER A 259 21.23 -41.64 46.15
N ASP A 260 20.34 -40.68 45.81
CA ASP A 260 18.90 -40.89 45.67
C ASP A 260 18.48 -41.64 44.38
N TRP A 261 19.45 -42.04 43.54
CA TRP A 261 19.24 -42.87 42.35
C TRP A 261 19.43 -44.37 42.60
N ALA A 262 19.84 -44.74 43.83
CA ALA A 262 19.89 -46.13 44.27
C ALA A 262 18.49 -46.77 44.29
N PRO A 263 18.33 -48.11 44.35
CA PRO A 263 17.02 -48.77 44.20
C PRO A 263 15.97 -48.37 45.24
N ASN A 264 16.40 -47.88 46.40
CA ASN A 264 15.54 -47.41 47.50
C ASN A 264 15.33 -45.88 47.51
N GLY A 265 15.93 -45.15 46.57
CA GLY A 265 15.79 -43.70 46.45
C GLY A 265 14.51 -43.29 45.71
N THR A 266 14.27 -41.97 45.63
CA THR A 266 13.04 -41.42 45.03
C THR A 266 13.17 -41.13 43.53
N LYS A 267 14.39 -41.03 43.00
CA LYS A 267 14.65 -40.70 41.59
C LYS A 267 14.74 -41.94 40.70
N LYS A 268 14.20 -41.84 39.48
CA LYS A 268 14.27 -42.89 38.46
C LYS A 268 14.86 -42.35 37.15
N LEU A 269 15.49 -43.22 36.37
CA LEU A 269 16.03 -42.89 35.03
C LEU A 269 15.02 -42.24 34.09
N GLY A 270 13.75 -42.67 34.15
CA GLY A 270 12.68 -42.08 33.34
C GLY A 270 12.33 -40.63 33.70
N ASP A 271 12.79 -40.10 34.83
CA ASP A 271 12.54 -38.71 35.24
C ASP A 271 13.41 -37.71 34.47
N GLU A 272 14.56 -38.14 33.95
CA GLU A 272 15.55 -37.28 33.28
C GLU A 272 15.88 -37.74 31.85
N TYR A 273 15.74 -39.04 31.57
CA TYR A 273 16.12 -39.65 30.30
C TYR A 273 14.93 -40.33 29.62
N SER A 274 15.00 -40.42 28.29
CA SER A 274 13.94 -41.04 27.48
C SER A 274 14.25 -42.51 27.20
N PRO A 275 13.30 -43.45 27.39
CA PRO A 275 13.55 -44.87 27.16
C PRO A 275 13.96 -45.18 25.72
N PHE A 276 15.01 -45.97 25.55
CA PHE A 276 15.54 -46.35 24.23
C PHE A 276 14.66 -47.43 23.59
N LYS A 277 13.96 -47.07 22.51
CA LYS A 277 13.10 -47.98 21.74
C LYS A 277 13.79 -48.42 20.45
N THR A 278 13.80 -49.72 20.20
CA THR A 278 14.26 -50.32 18.93
C THR A 278 13.12 -50.34 17.91
N GLU A 279 13.42 -50.43 16.61
CA GLU A 279 12.41 -50.58 15.56
C GLU A 279 11.74 -51.96 15.55
N ILE A 280 12.27 -52.91 16.31
CA ILE A 280 11.76 -54.27 16.41
C ILE A 280 10.53 -54.28 17.31
N GLY A 281 9.35 -54.06 16.72
CA GLY A 281 8.07 -54.03 17.45
C GLY A 281 8.02 -52.98 18.56
N SER A 282 8.81 -51.90 18.45
CA SER A 282 8.95 -50.84 19.46
C SER A 282 9.42 -51.33 20.84
N LYS A 283 10.14 -52.45 20.89
CA LYS A 283 10.68 -52.99 22.14
C LYS A 283 11.74 -52.05 22.75
N LEU A 284 11.71 -51.93 24.08
CA LEU A 284 12.79 -51.25 24.81
C LEU A 284 14.07 -52.07 24.74
N LEU A 285 15.19 -51.41 24.44
CA LEU A 285 16.50 -52.03 24.46
C LEU A 285 16.84 -52.39 25.92
N LYS A 286 17.10 -53.67 26.18
CA LYS A 286 17.49 -54.15 27.52
C LYS A 286 18.60 -55.20 27.47
N VAL A 287 19.40 -55.25 28.53
CA VAL A 287 20.45 -56.25 28.79
C VAL A 287 20.48 -56.54 30.29
N ASN A 288 20.48 -57.81 30.72
CA ASN A 288 20.41 -58.20 32.14
C ASN A 288 19.29 -57.48 32.91
N ASP A 289 18.13 -57.32 32.27
CA ASP A 289 16.98 -56.53 32.74
C ASP A 289 17.26 -55.03 33.04
N ILE A 290 18.41 -54.51 32.62
CA ILE A 290 18.73 -53.08 32.57
C ILE A 290 18.10 -52.51 31.30
N PHE A 291 17.20 -51.54 31.44
CA PHE A 291 16.68 -50.77 30.32
C PHE A 291 17.60 -49.59 30.00
N PHE A 292 17.83 -49.35 28.71
CA PHE A 292 18.66 -48.23 28.26
C PHE A 292 17.82 -47.00 27.92
N TYR A 293 18.44 -45.84 28.06
CA TYR A 293 17.83 -44.54 27.81
C TYR A 293 18.76 -43.69 26.93
N HIS A 294 18.18 -42.78 26.17
CA HIS A 294 18.89 -41.71 25.49
C HIS A 294 18.63 -40.37 26.17
N GLN A 295 19.51 -39.41 25.93
CA GLN A 295 19.36 -38.06 26.46
C GLN A 295 18.06 -37.41 25.96
N SER A 296 17.36 -36.70 26.86
CA SER A 296 16.17 -35.94 26.50
C SER A 296 16.52 -34.80 25.54
N GLU A 297 15.77 -34.66 24.46
CA GLU A 297 15.95 -33.56 23.50
C GLU A 297 15.75 -32.19 24.16
N GLU A 298 14.86 -32.08 25.15
CA GLU A 298 14.64 -30.83 25.88
C GLU A 298 15.88 -30.41 26.68
N VAL A 299 16.53 -31.39 27.33
CA VAL A 299 17.77 -31.16 28.08
C VAL A 299 18.89 -30.74 27.13
N LYS A 300 19.00 -31.39 25.97
CA LYS A 300 19.96 -30.99 24.92
C LYS A 300 19.73 -29.54 24.46
N ARG A 301 18.49 -29.16 24.15
CA ARG A 301 18.15 -27.79 23.74
C ARG A 301 18.50 -26.77 24.82
N ARG A 302 18.14 -27.04 26.07
CA ARG A 302 18.44 -26.14 27.21
C ARG A 302 19.94 -25.97 27.42
N LYS A 303 20.72 -27.03 27.23
CA LYS A 303 22.18 -26.98 27.29
C LYS A 303 22.76 -26.07 26.21
N ILE A 304 22.38 -26.29 24.94
CA ILE A 304 22.83 -25.47 23.81
C ILE A 304 22.51 -23.98 24.06
N LYS A 305 21.28 -23.67 24.48
CA LYS A 305 20.85 -22.30 24.80
C LYS A 305 21.73 -21.60 25.84
N ASN A 306 22.20 -22.32 26.85
CA ASN A 306 22.98 -21.78 27.96
C ASN A 306 24.49 -21.68 27.66
N VAL A 307 24.97 -22.61 26.85
CA VAL A 307 26.40 -22.74 26.52
C VAL A 307 26.77 -21.90 25.31
N SER A 308 25.96 -21.96 24.25
CA SER A 308 26.29 -21.41 22.93
C SER A 308 26.54 -19.91 22.95
N ASP A 309 27.65 -19.50 22.36
CA ASP A 309 28.05 -18.10 22.17
C ASP A 309 27.52 -17.51 20.84
N PHE A 310 26.61 -18.22 20.16
CA PHE A 310 26.04 -17.82 18.87
C PHE A 310 24.53 -17.62 18.91
N VAL A 311 23.92 -17.61 20.11
CA VAL A 311 22.49 -17.35 20.29
C VAL A 311 22.17 -15.92 19.87
N ILE A 312 21.13 -15.71 19.05
CA ILE A 312 20.71 -14.38 18.61
C ILE A 312 20.35 -13.48 19.79
N GLN A 313 20.74 -12.20 19.70
CA GLN A 313 20.31 -11.14 20.59
C GLN A 313 19.26 -10.27 19.87
N ALA A 314 18.05 -10.82 19.74
CA ALA A 314 16.91 -10.15 19.12
C ALA A 314 16.36 -9.02 20.02
N SER A 315 15.87 -7.93 19.43
CA SER A 315 15.17 -6.85 20.13
C SER A 315 13.68 -7.14 20.29
N ASN A 316 13.13 -8.03 19.46
CA ASN A 316 11.76 -8.52 19.51
C ASN A 316 11.72 -10.05 19.71
N GLN A 317 10.69 -10.56 20.39
CA GLN A 317 10.47 -11.98 20.67
C GLN A 317 9.31 -12.60 19.89
N LYS A 318 8.77 -11.91 18.87
CA LYS A 318 7.70 -12.41 18.00
C LYS A 318 7.98 -13.81 17.42
N TYR A 319 9.24 -14.13 17.12
CA TYR A 319 9.66 -15.46 16.64
C TYR A 319 9.43 -16.62 17.62
N ALA A 320 9.25 -16.36 18.92
CA ALA A 320 9.28 -17.37 19.98
C ALA A 320 8.05 -18.27 20.05
N LEU A 321 7.02 -17.99 19.24
CA LEU A 321 5.80 -18.76 19.11
C LEU A 321 5.57 -19.10 17.64
N GLN A 322 5.51 -20.39 17.33
CA GLN A 322 5.08 -20.92 16.04
C GLN A 322 3.96 -21.94 16.25
N ARG A 323 3.35 -22.44 15.18
CA ARG A 323 2.43 -23.58 15.29
C ARG A 323 2.86 -24.76 14.43
N ASP A 324 2.58 -25.96 14.91
CA ASP A 324 2.79 -27.17 14.14
C ASP A 324 1.69 -27.37 13.09
N LYS A 325 1.80 -28.46 12.31
CA LYS A 325 0.84 -28.82 11.25
C LYS A 325 -0.58 -29.10 11.77
N ASP A 326 -0.71 -29.41 13.06
CA ASP A 326 -1.98 -29.69 13.73
C ASP A 326 -2.56 -28.44 14.41
N GLY A 327 -1.89 -27.29 14.28
CA GLY A 327 -2.32 -26.01 14.84
C GLY A 327 -2.00 -25.83 16.33
N ASN A 328 -1.17 -26.70 16.92
CA ASN A 328 -0.72 -26.55 18.30
C ASN A 328 0.38 -25.49 18.39
N GLN A 329 0.37 -24.68 19.45
CA GLN A 329 1.42 -23.71 19.69
C GLN A 329 2.71 -24.39 20.18
N ILE A 330 3.79 -24.11 19.47
CA ILE A 330 5.14 -24.59 19.76
C ILE A 330 6.01 -23.42 20.16
N HIS A 331 6.67 -23.56 21.31
CA HIS A 331 7.67 -22.58 21.75
C HIS A 331 8.98 -22.78 20.98
N VAL A 332 9.49 -21.70 20.40
CA VAL A 332 10.76 -21.67 19.66
C VAL A 332 11.83 -21.03 20.53
N GLU A 333 12.90 -21.78 20.75
CA GLU A 333 14.08 -21.26 21.45
C GLU A 333 14.79 -20.18 20.62
N ALA A 334 15.54 -19.28 21.28
CA ALA A 334 16.35 -18.28 20.59
C ALA A 334 17.32 -18.96 19.59
N PRO A 335 17.21 -18.68 18.28
CA PRO A 335 18.01 -19.36 17.27
C PRO A 335 19.52 -19.08 17.40
N LEU A 336 20.34 -20.03 16.93
CA LEU A 336 21.76 -19.77 16.69
C LEU A 336 21.95 -19.02 15.36
N VAL A 337 22.82 -18.03 15.31
CA VAL A 337 23.17 -17.31 14.08
C VAL A 337 24.39 -17.99 13.46
N LEU A 338 24.20 -18.68 12.33
CA LEU A 338 25.23 -19.50 11.70
C LEU A 338 25.45 -19.05 10.26
N VAL A 339 26.71 -18.88 9.87
CA VAL A 339 27.11 -18.54 8.50
C VAL A 339 28.14 -19.55 8.03
N GLU A 340 28.03 -19.97 6.77
CA GLU A 340 28.99 -20.88 6.18
C GLU A 340 30.41 -20.29 6.24
N GLY A 341 31.38 -21.11 6.67
CA GLY A 341 32.76 -20.65 6.80
C GLY A 341 33.03 -19.72 7.98
N MET A 342 32.07 -19.53 8.91
CA MET A 342 32.29 -18.66 10.05
C MET A 342 33.43 -19.17 10.94
N ASN A 343 34.27 -18.25 11.40
CA ASN A 343 35.43 -18.54 12.26
C ASN A 343 35.47 -17.53 13.41
N PHE A 344 34.36 -17.45 14.16
CA PHE A 344 34.24 -16.58 15.32
C PHE A 344 34.60 -17.34 16.60
N PRO A 345 35.33 -16.72 17.55
CA PRO A 345 35.58 -17.34 18.84
C PRO A 345 34.27 -17.48 19.62
N GLY A 346 33.92 -18.72 19.98
CA GLY A 346 32.70 -19.01 20.72
C GLY A 346 32.49 -20.51 20.89
N ASP A 347 31.74 -20.88 21.91
CA ASP A 347 31.30 -22.25 22.12
C ASP A 347 30.02 -22.51 21.29
N TYR A 348 29.93 -23.65 20.61
CA TYR A 348 28.83 -23.96 19.69
C TYR A 348 27.68 -24.72 20.38
N MET A 349 27.90 -25.98 20.76
CA MET A 349 26.93 -26.82 21.48
C MET A 349 27.39 -27.18 22.90
N GLU A 350 28.71 -27.14 23.13
CA GLU A 350 29.38 -27.64 24.33
C GLU A 350 30.44 -26.65 24.82
N GLU A 351 30.69 -26.64 26.13
CA GLU A 351 31.69 -25.75 26.71
C GLU A 351 33.07 -26.08 26.13
N ARG A 352 33.81 -25.05 25.71
CA ARG A 352 35.12 -25.18 25.06
C ARG A 352 35.10 -25.92 23.72
N ALA A 353 33.94 -26.16 23.11
CA ALA A 353 33.82 -26.74 21.77
C ALA A 353 33.48 -25.65 20.74
N ALA A 354 34.47 -25.27 19.93
CA ALA A 354 34.29 -24.27 18.89
C ALA A 354 33.52 -24.82 17.67
N TRP A 355 32.89 -23.93 16.92
CA TRP A 355 32.31 -24.23 15.61
C TRP A 355 33.41 -24.65 14.61
N ASP A 356 33.14 -25.68 13.80
CA ASP A 356 34.05 -26.09 12.72
C ASP A 356 33.84 -25.20 11.48
N ALA A 357 34.81 -24.34 11.18
CA ALA A 357 34.77 -23.44 10.03
C ALA A 357 34.70 -24.17 8.67
N THR A 358 34.97 -25.48 8.61
CA THR A 358 34.80 -26.27 7.39
C THR A 358 33.37 -26.76 7.18
N THR A 359 32.49 -26.60 8.18
CA THR A 359 31.08 -26.99 8.10
C THR A 359 30.37 -26.27 6.96
N ARG A 360 29.70 -27.07 6.12
CA ARG A 360 28.81 -26.61 5.05
C ARG A 360 27.38 -26.66 5.54
N ILE A 361 26.68 -25.53 5.48
CA ILE A 361 25.27 -25.46 5.86
C ILE A 361 24.44 -25.82 4.63
N ASN A 362 23.79 -26.99 4.64
CA ASN A 362 22.99 -27.40 3.50
C ASN A 362 21.67 -26.60 3.42
N TYR A 363 21.35 -26.12 2.23
CA TYR A 363 20.17 -25.30 1.97
C TYR A 363 18.85 -25.97 2.37
N PHE A 364 18.73 -27.29 2.26
CA PHE A 364 17.48 -27.98 2.68
C PHE A 364 17.25 -27.99 4.19
N LEU A 365 18.26 -27.69 5.03
CA LEU A 365 18.10 -27.64 6.49
C LEU A 365 17.34 -26.38 6.95
N GLN A 366 17.23 -25.40 6.07
CA GLN A 366 16.58 -24.11 6.32
C GLN A 366 15.37 -23.90 5.40
N GLN A 367 15.46 -24.31 4.14
CA GLN A 367 14.45 -23.98 3.14
C GLN A 367 13.12 -24.67 3.47
N HIS A 368 12.04 -23.88 3.51
CA HIS A 368 10.68 -24.35 3.83
C HIS A 368 10.56 -25.15 5.14
N THR A 369 11.53 -24.99 6.05
CA THR A 369 11.56 -25.70 7.34
C THR A 369 11.33 -24.71 8.48
N PRO A 370 10.22 -24.82 9.23
CA PRO A 370 9.94 -23.97 10.39
C PRO A 370 11.05 -24.04 11.44
N LEU A 371 11.26 -22.95 12.19
CA LEU A 371 12.39 -22.83 13.13
C LEU A 371 12.41 -23.97 14.15
N PHE A 372 11.25 -24.42 14.66
CA PHE A 372 11.18 -25.50 15.64
C PHE A 372 11.54 -26.90 15.08
N GLU A 373 11.46 -27.09 13.75
CA GLU A 373 11.82 -28.36 13.09
C GLU A 373 13.26 -28.36 12.56
N ARG A 374 13.95 -27.22 12.60
CA ARG A 374 15.32 -27.08 12.07
C ARG A 374 16.32 -27.94 12.82
N ARG A 375 17.27 -28.48 12.05
CA ARG A 375 18.33 -29.37 12.52
C ARG A 375 19.67 -28.70 12.32
N LEU A 376 20.49 -28.68 13.37
CA LEU A 376 21.80 -28.05 13.31
C LEU A 376 22.66 -28.68 12.20
N PRO A 377 23.38 -27.86 11.40
CA PRO A 377 24.21 -28.32 10.29
C PRO A 377 25.42 -29.15 10.73
N GLN A 378 25.87 -28.95 11.97
CA GLN A 378 26.89 -29.74 12.65
C GLN A 378 26.33 -30.22 13.98
N GLY A 379 26.60 -31.47 14.32
CA GLY A 379 26.10 -32.12 15.53
C GLY A 379 27.12 -33.10 16.12
N ASP A 380 26.71 -33.82 17.15
CA ASP A 380 27.24 -35.17 17.37
C ASP A 380 26.93 -36.05 16.14
N SER A 381 27.25 -37.34 16.17
CA SER A 381 26.97 -38.28 15.06
C SER A 381 25.52 -38.28 14.51
N LEU A 382 24.60 -37.60 15.20
CA LEU A 382 23.16 -37.73 15.13
C LEU A 382 22.49 -36.38 14.90
N THR A 383 21.19 -36.42 14.66
CA THR A 383 20.44 -35.24 14.23
C THR A 383 20.04 -34.36 15.41
N VAL A 384 20.69 -33.22 15.64
CA VAL A 384 20.31 -32.28 16.73
C VAL A 384 19.25 -31.27 16.26
N THR A 385 18.06 -31.34 16.84
CA THR A 385 16.97 -30.38 16.58
C THR A 385 17.13 -29.12 17.47
N TYR A 386 17.56 -28.01 16.88
CA TYR A 386 17.67 -26.70 17.52
C TYR A 386 17.56 -25.58 16.45
N PRO A 387 16.82 -24.49 16.70
CA PRO A 387 16.62 -23.44 15.71
C PRO A 387 17.92 -22.70 15.37
N PHE A 388 18.12 -22.42 14.09
CA PHE A 388 19.24 -21.59 13.63
C PHE A 388 18.81 -20.69 12.47
N LEU A 389 19.53 -19.60 12.27
CA LEU A 389 19.33 -18.60 11.22
C LEU A 389 20.60 -18.47 10.37
N THR A 390 20.41 -18.21 9.08
CA THR A 390 21.48 -17.93 8.12
C THR A 390 21.16 -16.69 7.28
N THR A 391 22.11 -16.30 6.42
CA THR A 391 21.93 -15.20 5.45
C THR A 391 20.61 -15.29 4.66
N GLY A 392 20.16 -16.51 4.32
CA GLY A 392 18.95 -16.72 3.50
C GLY A 392 17.63 -16.50 4.25
N ASP A 393 17.66 -16.37 5.57
CA ASP A 393 16.47 -16.08 6.38
C ASP A 393 16.10 -14.60 6.39
N PHE A 394 17.08 -13.70 6.19
CA PHE A 394 16.85 -12.25 6.24
C PHE A 394 17.12 -11.52 4.93
N LEU A 395 17.96 -12.06 4.03
CA LEU A 395 18.26 -11.41 2.75
C LEU A 395 17.61 -12.15 1.59
N GLU A 396 17.04 -11.38 0.65
CA GLU A 396 16.39 -11.90 -0.55
C GLU A 396 17.37 -12.60 -1.49
N ASP A 397 16.87 -13.58 -2.25
CA ASP A 397 17.72 -14.33 -3.18
C ASP A 397 18.07 -13.54 -4.45
N TYR A 398 17.17 -12.67 -4.87
CA TYR A 398 17.28 -11.79 -6.03
C TYR A 398 17.12 -10.33 -5.59
N LEU A 399 17.74 -9.41 -6.32
CA LEU A 399 17.65 -7.97 -6.08
C LEU A 399 16.76 -7.33 -7.15
N MET A 400 15.72 -6.63 -6.72
CA MET A 400 14.84 -5.90 -7.62
C MET A 400 15.39 -4.50 -7.94
N GLU A 401 15.62 -4.23 -9.21
CA GLU A 401 16.08 -2.94 -9.75
C GLU A 401 14.91 -2.17 -10.38
N MET A 402 14.74 -0.91 -9.99
CA MET A 402 13.71 0.00 -10.51
C MET A 402 14.25 0.79 -11.72
N PRO A 403 13.39 1.21 -12.68
CA PRO A 403 13.77 1.99 -13.86
C PRO A 403 14.11 3.45 -13.56
N PHE A 404 14.20 3.80 -12.28
CA PHE A 404 14.44 5.15 -11.76
C PHE A 404 15.15 5.08 -10.41
N LYS A 405 15.66 6.22 -9.96
CA LYS A 405 16.14 6.38 -8.57
C LYS A 405 14.95 6.43 -7.63
N ILE A 406 15.07 5.85 -6.44
CA ILE A 406 14.02 5.87 -5.41
C ILE A 406 14.06 7.21 -4.66
N ASN A 407 12.88 7.76 -4.38
CA ASN A 407 12.70 9.01 -3.65
C ASN A 407 13.10 8.87 -2.17
N ARG A 408 14.39 9.01 -1.89
CA ARG A 408 14.97 8.89 -0.54
C ARG A 408 14.42 9.86 0.50
N ASN A 409 13.81 10.98 0.07
CA ASN A 409 13.19 11.93 0.99
C ASN A 409 11.85 11.42 1.54
N LYS A 410 11.27 10.39 0.89
CA LYS A 410 9.95 9.85 1.19
C LYS A 410 9.96 8.33 1.38
N PHE A 411 11.07 7.64 1.11
CA PHE A 411 11.21 6.19 1.29
C PHE A 411 12.59 5.86 1.84
N PHE A 412 12.67 4.84 2.69
CA PHE A 412 13.96 4.36 3.20
C PHE A 412 14.68 3.49 2.16
N THR A 413 15.92 3.87 1.82
CA THR A 413 16.74 3.22 0.78
C THR A 413 17.94 2.45 1.34
N GLY A 414 18.16 2.46 2.66
CA GLY A 414 19.32 1.81 3.30
C GLY A 414 20.68 2.48 3.06
N VAL A 415 20.80 3.36 2.07
CA VAL A 415 22.04 4.08 1.73
C VAL A 415 21.78 5.52 1.30
N GLY A 416 22.80 6.36 1.44
CA GLY A 416 22.86 7.68 0.80
C GLY A 416 23.27 7.58 -0.68
N GLY A 417 22.87 8.58 -1.49
CA GLY A 417 23.26 8.69 -2.90
C GLY A 417 22.18 8.25 -3.90
N ASP A 418 22.63 7.82 -5.09
CA ASP A 418 21.80 7.37 -6.21
C ASP A 418 21.45 5.89 -6.05
N PHE A 419 20.27 5.60 -5.48
CA PHE A 419 19.83 4.22 -5.21
C PHE A 419 18.57 3.87 -6.01
N LYS A 420 18.60 2.73 -6.68
CA LYS A 420 17.54 2.25 -7.60
C LYS A 420 17.07 0.84 -7.30
N PHE A 421 17.37 0.28 -6.14
CA PHE A 421 16.99 -1.09 -5.79
C PHE A 421 15.99 -1.08 -4.65
N LEU A 422 15.02 -2.00 -4.65
CA LEU A 422 14.20 -2.21 -3.45
C LEU A 422 15.05 -2.87 -2.35
N LEU A 423 14.62 -2.74 -1.09
CA LEU A 423 15.35 -3.33 0.03
C LEU A 423 15.27 -4.86 -0.08
N PRO A 424 16.40 -5.57 -0.20
CA PRO A 424 16.42 -7.02 -0.35
C PRO A 424 16.38 -7.70 1.02
N ILE A 425 15.42 -7.29 1.84
CA ILE A 425 15.18 -7.79 3.20
C ILE A 425 13.91 -8.62 3.17
N LYS A 426 13.97 -9.82 3.74
CA LYS A 426 12.81 -10.67 3.96
C LYS A 426 11.99 -10.14 5.14
N LYS A 427 10.66 -10.14 5.02
CA LYS A 427 9.74 -9.62 6.04
C LYS A 427 9.92 -10.30 7.41
N GLU A 428 10.38 -11.55 7.43
CA GLU A 428 10.71 -12.35 8.61
C GLU A 428 11.75 -11.70 9.52
N TYR A 429 12.58 -10.79 9.00
CA TYR A 429 13.47 -9.94 9.80
C TYR A 429 12.72 -9.25 10.94
N PHE A 430 11.51 -8.75 10.66
CA PHE A 430 10.71 -8.01 11.64
C PHE A 430 10.11 -8.90 12.74
N ASN A 431 10.30 -10.23 12.70
CA ASN A 431 10.00 -11.10 13.85
C ASN A 431 11.08 -11.04 14.94
N PHE A 432 12.27 -10.55 14.62
CA PHE A 432 13.44 -10.49 15.49
C PHE A 432 13.86 -9.06 15.83
N PHE A 433 13.67 -8.13 14.89
CA PHE A 433 14.21 -6.78 14.95
C PHE A 433 13.18 -5.74 14.52
N ASP A 434 13.37 -4.48 14.90
CA ASP A 434 12.51 -3.38 14.49
C ASP A 434 13.11 -2.56 13.33
N PHE A 435 12.42 -1.50 12.91
CA PHE A 435 12.89 -0.63 11.83
C PHE A 435 14.15 0.16 12.20
N GLU A 436 14.31 0.52 13.49
CA GLU A 436 15.48 1.25 13.95
C GLU A 436 16.72 0.34 14.01
N ASP A 437 16.54 -0.94 14.33
CA ASP A 437 17.55 -1.97 14.14
C ASP A 437 17.95 -2.09 12.66
N LEU A 438 16.98 -2.12 11.75
CA LEU A 438 17.28 -2.20 10.32
C LEU A 438 18.14 -1.03 9.85
N LYS A 439 17.79 0.20 10.25
CA LYS A 439 18.58 1.41 9.94
C LYS A 439 20.01 1.33 10.45
N ARG A 440 20.24 0.78 11.63
CA ARG A 440 21.57 0.65 12.24
C ARG A 440 22.40 -0.46 11.62
N ASN A 441 21.75 -1.55 11.21
CA ASN A 441 22.42 -2.81 10.91
C ASN A 441 22.56 -3.10 9.42
N LEU A 442 21.76 -2.45 8.55
CA LEU A 442 21.81 -2.61 7.11
C LEU A 442 22.81 -1.66 6.47
N GLU A 443 23.70 -2.20 5.64
CA GLU A 443 24.61 -1.46 4.77
C GLU A 443 24.53 -2.03 3.35
N ILE A 444 24.37 -1.16 2.35
CA ILE A 444 24.37 -1.56 0.93
C ILE A 444 25.50 -0.82 0.21
N LYS A 445 26.22 -1.53 -0.65
CA LYS A 445 27.29 -0.95 -1.49
C LYS A 445 27.03 -1.33 -2.94
N ALA A 446 26.69 -0.33 -3.75
CA ALA A 446 26.50 -0.50 -5.18
C ALA A 446 27.78 -0.12 -5.94
N SER A 447 28.30 -1.06 -6.72
CA SER A 447 29.40 -0.89 -7.68
C SER A 447 28.87 -1.22 -9.09
N PRO A 448 29.57 -0.82 -10.17
CA PRO A 448 29.15 -1.18 -11.53
C PRO A 448 28.96 -2.69 -11.69
N GLY A 449 27.73 -3.12 -11.97
CA GLY A 449 27.38 -4.54 -12.19
C GLY A 449 27.31 -5.43 -10.94
N GLN A 450 27.52 -4.87 -9.74
CA GLN A 450 27.54 -5.64 -8.49
C GLN A 450 26.97 -4.84 -7.33
N VAL A 451 26.10 -5.45 -6.53
CA VAL A 451 25.58 -4.85 -5.28
C VAL A 451 25.88 -5.78 -4.12
N VAL A 452 26.58 -5.28 -3.12
CA VAL A 452 26.88 -6.00 -1.88
C VAL A 452 25.97 -5.49 -0.77
N VAL A 453 25.19 -6.39 -0.18
CA VAL A 453 24.31 -6.11 0.95
C VAL A 453 24.86 -6.80 2.17
N THR A 454 24.97 -6.03 3.24
CA THR A 454 25.55 -6.44 4.51
C THR A 454 24.55 -6.13 5.62
N LEU A 455 24.16 -7.14 6.39
CA LEU A 455 23.25 -7.01 7.52
C LEU A 455 23.92 -7.56 8.78
N LYS A 456 24.07 -6.72 9.79
CA LYS A 456 24.65 -7.09 11.08
C LYS A 456 23.59 -7.71 11.98
N VAL A 457 23.84 -8.92 12.48
CA VAL A 457 22.93 -9.65 13.36
C VAL A 457 23.55 -9.80 14.75
N PRO A 458 23.02 -9.11 15.77
CA PRO A 458 23.53 -9.19 17.14
C PRO A 458 23.42 -10.60 17.74
N ILE A 459 24.43 -11.00 18.53
CA ILE A 459 24.50 -12.31 19.20
C ILE A 459 24.95 -12.19 20.66
N LYS A 460 24.63 -13.19 21.47
CA LYS A 460 25.14 -13.36 22.83
C LYS A 460 26.42 -14.19 22.80
N ASN A 461 27.55 -13.55 23.07
CA ASN A 461 28.86 -14.19 23.04
C ASN A 461 29.72 -13.76 24.25
N LYS A 462 30.22 -14.72 25.03
CA LYS A 462 31.03 -14.48 26.23
C LYS A 462 32.47 -14.08 25.90
N LYS A 463 32.92 -14.27 24.66
CA LYS A 463 34.29 -14.03 24.17
C LYS A 463 34.45 -12.70 23.41
N GLY A 464 33.43 -11.83 23.42
CA GLY A 464 33.50 -10.44 22.94
C GLY A 464 33.01 -10.18 21.52
N VAL A 465 32.53 -11.19 20.79
CA VAL A 465 31.92 -11.00 19.45
C VAL A 465 30.49 -10.48 19.60
N ARG A 466 30.20 -9.26 19.15
CA ARG A 466 28.88 -8.65 19.38
C ARG A 466 27.85 -9.00 18.31
N GLU A 467 28.30 -9.29 17.10
CA GLU A 467 27.45 -9.46 15.93
C GLU A 467 28.10 -10.42 14.93
N ILE A 468 27.26 -11.09 14.15
CA ILE A 468 27.64 -11.85 12.97
C ILE A 468 27.06 -11.15 11.75
N THR A 469 27.87 -11.03 10.69
CA THR A 469 27.49 -10.31 9.48
C THR A 469 26.94 -11.24 8.42
N PHE A 470 25.69 -11.03 8.03
CA PHE A 470 25.10 -11.64 6.84
C PHE A 470 25.49 -10.81 5.62
N THR A 471 26.16 -11.43 4.65
CA THR A 471 26.60 -10.75 3.42
C THR A 471 26.06 -11.49 2.22
N ARG A 472 25.45 -10.76 1.28
CA ARG A 472 25.05 -11.27 -0.02
C ARG A 472 25.52 -10.32 -1.12
N THR A 473 26.07 -10.90 -2.17
CA THR A 473 26.54 -10.16 -3.35
C THR A 473 25.64 -10.52 -4.53
N TYR A 474 24.96 -9.53 -5.09
CA TYR A 474 24.09 -9.65 -6.25
C TYR A 474 24.83 -9.17 -7.49
N SER A 475 24.82 -9.98 -8.56
CA SER A 475 25.40 -9.62 -9.86
C SER A 475 24.73 -10.38 -11.00
N GLY A 476 24.81 -9.84 -12.22
CA GLY A 476 24.25 -10.47 -13.42
C GLY A 476 22.78 -10.84 -13.25
N ASN A 477 22.45 -12.11 -13.48
CA ASN A 477 21.07 -12.63 -13.44
C ASN A 477 20.40 -12.58 -12.05
N GLN A 478 21.14 -12.26 -10.98
CA GLN A 478 20.55 -12.06 -9.65
C GLN A 478 19.87 -10.69 -9.51
N ILE A 479 20.14 -9.76 -10.41
CA ILE A 479 19.52 -8.43 -10.44
C ILE A 479 18.43 -8.46 -11.51
N LYS A 480 17.20 -8.12 -11.11
CA LYS A 480 16.00 -8.19 -11.95
C LYS A 480 15.39 -6.81 -12.11
N MET A 481 15.32 -6.32 -13.35
CA MET A 481 14.70 -5.04 -13.67
C MET A 481 13.18 -5.15 -13.57
N CYS A 482 12.57 -4.37 -12.69
CA CYS A 482 11.13 -4.29 -12.50
C CYS A 482 10.62 -2.94 -13.02
N LYS A 483 10.01 -2.93 -14.20
CA LYS A 483 9.41 -1.75 -14.84
C LYS A 483 8.05 -1.42 -14.18
N ALA A 484 8.07 -1.08 -12.90
CA ALA A 484 6.91 -0.67 -12.13
C ALA A 484 7.18 0.60 -11.31
N ASP A 485 6.13 1.31 -10.92
CA ASP A 485 6.18 2.42 -9.98
C ASP A 485 4.97 2.39 -9.05
N ILE A 486 5.11 3.01 -7.88
CA ILE A 486 4.10 3.01 -6.82
C ILE A 486 3.80 4.44 -6.38
N GLY A 487 2.51 4.79 -6.31
CA GLY A 487 2.04 6.06 -5.78
C GLY A 487 1.18 5.86 -4.52
N ILE A 488 1.45 6.61 -3.44
CA ILE A 488 0.70 6.51 -2.18
C ILE A 488 -0.08 7.80 -1.94
N PHE A 489 -1.40 7.68 -1.69
CA PHE A 489 -2.28 8.77 -1.24
C PHE A 489 -3.18 8.29 -0.09
N PRO A 490 -3.41 9.09 0.96
CA PRO A 490 -2.65 10.28 1.31
C PRO A 490 -1.26 9.88 1.86
N PHE A 491 -0.27 10.77 1.71
CA PHE A 491 1.08 10.53 2.24
C PHE A 491 1.27 11.10 3.64
N TYR A 492 0.55 10.52 4.62
CA TYR A 492 0.72 10.72 6.07
C TYR A 492 0.27 9.46 6.82
N LYS A 493 0.61 9.35 8.11
CA LYS A 493 0.13 8.28 8.99
C LYS A 493 -0.54 8.84 10.23
N ILE A 494 -1.70 8.31 10.62
CA ILE A 494 -2.30 8.58 11.93
C ILE A 494 -1.86 7.49 12.89
N SER A 495 -1.18 7.88 13.96
CA SER A 495 -0.69 6.97 15.02
C SER A 495 -1.73 6.70 16.12
N GLU A 496 -2.81 7.49 16.14
CA GLU A 496 -3.89 7.39 17.11
C GLU A 496 -4.76 6.14 16.85
N LYS A 497 -5.02 5.35 17.90
CA LYS A 497 -5.86 4.14 17.83
C LYS A 497 -7.34 4.45 18.06
N ASP A 498 -7.67 5.63 18.58
CA ASP A 498 -9.05 6.11 18.73
C ASP A 498 -9.79 6.04 17.37
N PRO A 499 -10.93 5.33 17.28
CA PRO A 499 -11.77 5.28 16.08
C PRO A 499 -12.17 6.68 15.57
N ALA A 500 -12.23 7.69 16.44
CA ALA A 500 -12.49 9.07 16.08
C ALA A 500 -11.41 9.69 15.17
N TYR A 501 -10.20 9.12 15.11
CA TYR A 501 -9.09 9.57 14.27
C TYR A 501 -8.57 8.49 13.33
N ASN A 502 -8.61 7.22 13.73
CA ASN A 502 -8.02 6.13 12.95
C ASN A 502 -8.65 5.99 11.55
N TYR A 503 -9.92 6.40 11.35
CA TYR A 503 -10.57 6.39 10.03
C TYR A 503 -9.87 7.25 8.96
N LEU A 504 -9.02 8.19 9.39
CA LEU A 504 -8.20 9.03 8.51
C LEU A 504 -7.05 8.24 7.86
N ASN A 505 -6.69 7.07 8.40
CA ASN A 505 -5.85 6.09 7.72
C ASN A 505 -6.68 5.39 6.63
N ASP A 506 -6.83 6.06 5.49
CA ASP A 506 -7.61 5.60 4.34
C ASP A 506 -6.78 5.79 3.07
N PHE A 507 -5.93 4.81 2.81
CA PHE A 507 -4.93 4.82 1.75
C PHE A 507 -5.49 4.25 0.45
N THR A 508 -5.10 4.89 -0.65
CA THR A 508 -5.16 4.39 -2.01
C THR A 508 -3.74 4.34 -2.55
N ILE A 509 -3.30 3.15 -2.97
CA ILE A 509 -1.98 2.90 -3.50
C ILE A 509 -2.13 2.52 -4.97
N LEU A 510 -1.50 3.27 -5.86
CA LEU A 510 -1.34 2.93 -7.27
C LEU A 510 -0.13 2.00 -7.41
N LEU A 511 -0.29 0.87 -8.11
CA LEU A 511 0.80 0.13 -8.74
C LEU A 511 0.60 0.25 -10.25
N ALA A 512 1.59 0.82 -10.94
CA ALA A 512 1.57 0.99 -12.37
C ALA A 512 2.80 0.32 -13.00
N GLU A 513 2.59 -0.54 -13.99
CA GLU A 513 3.65 -1.42 -14.50
C GLU A 513 3.61 -1.67 -16.00
N LYS A 514 4.78 -2.03 -16.55
CA LYS A 514 4.94 -2.50 -17.92
C LYS A 514 6.11 -3.50 -17.99
N ASN A 515 5.91 -4.67 -17.40
CA ASN A 515 6.91 -5.74 -17.36
C ASN A 515 6.68 -6.73 -18.50
N ASP A 516 7.76 -7.10 -19.20
CA ASP A 516 7.73 -8.10 -20.29
C ASP A 516 8.02 -9.52 -19.78
N GLU A 517 8.92 -9.63 -18.79
CA GLU A 517 9.45 -10.91 -18.28
C GLU A 517 8.95 -11.26 -16.87
N LEU A 518 8.68 -10.26 -16.04
CA LEU A 518 8.22 -10.45 -14.67
C LEU A 518 6.70 -10.48 -14.60
N GLN A 519 6.13 -11.49 -13.95
CA GLN A 519 4.70 -11.60 -13.69
C GLN A 519 4.36 -11.17 -12.27
N LEU A 520 3.47 -10.20 -12.10
CA LEU A 520 3.07 -9.72 -10.77
C LEU A 520 2.40 -10.85 -9.99
N GLU A 521 2.92 -11.17 -8.81
CA GLU A 521 2.30 -12.14 -7.90
C GLU A 521 1.43 -11.41 -6.86
N SER A 522 2.00 -10.41 -6.17
CA SER A 522 1.26 -9.64 -5.16
C SER A 522 1.96 -8.34 -4.77
N LEU A 523 1.16 -7.40 -4.23
CA LEU A 523 1.62 -6.27 -3.43
C LEU A 523 0.94 -6.37 -2.06
N ASN A 524 1.73 -6.67 -1.04
CA ASN A 524 1.26 -6.96 0.31
C ASN A 524 1.62 -5.83 1.27
N PHE A 525 0.79 -5.59 2.29
CA PHE A 525 0.92 -4.51 3.26
C PHE A 525 1.02 -5.09 4.68
N TYR A 526 1.89 -4.50 5.50
CA TYR A 526 2.21 -5.02 6.83
C TYR A 526 2.42 -3.90 7.86
N ASN A 527 2.21 -4.22 9.14
CA ASN A 527 2.63 -3.42 10.28
C ASN A 527 3.77 -4.13 11.04
N TYR A 528 4.70 -3.37 11.61
CA TYR A 528 5.81 -3.91 12.40
C TYR A 528 5.33 -4.65 13.65
N ASP A 529 4.17 -4.31 14.20
CA ASP A 529 3.66 -4.93 15.42
C ASP A 529 3.00 -6.31 15.18
N HIS A 530 2.65 -6.62 13.92
CA HIS A 530 1.99 -7.89 13.58
C HIS A 530 3.02 -9.03 13.45
N LEU A 531 2.56 -10.25 13.72
CA LEU A 531 3.39 -11.44 13.58
C LEU A 531 3.36 -11.89 12.12
N VAL A 532 4.53 -11.98 11.48
CA VAL A 532 4.60 -12.34 10.06
C VAL A 532 4.13 -13.77 9.81
N TYR A 533 4.13 -14.65 10.83
CA TYR A 533 3.54 -16.00 10.76
C TYR A 533 3.01 -16.42 12.13
N ALA A 534 1.69 -16.27 12.37
CA ALA A 534 1.09 -16.61 13.67
C ALA A 534 0.98 -18.12 13.94
N ASP A 535 1.07 -18.92 12.88
CA ASP A 535 0.73 -20.35 12.91
C ASP A 535 1.40 -21.17 11.79
N ASN A 536 2.49 -20.67 11.21
CA ASN A 536 3.05 -21.21 9.96
C ASN A 536 2.02 -21.26 8.80
N SER A 537 0.91 -20.50 8.88
CA SER A 537 -0.03 -20.28 7.77
C SER A 537 0.31 -19.01 6.99
N GLN A 538 -0.67 -18.38 6.34
CA GLN A 538 -0.46 -17.12 5.65
C GLN A 538 -0.09 -16.01 6.63
N PRO A 539 0.76 -15.06 6.21
CA PRO A 539 1.12 -13.93 7.05
C PRO A 539 -0.09 -13.10 7.46
N GLU A 540 0.00 -12.39 8.59
CA GLU A 540 -1.02 -11.43 9.01
C GLU A 540 -0.98 -10.19 8.09
N LEU A 541 -1.64 -10.34 6.95
CA LEU A 541 -1.74 -9.34 5.88
C LEU A 541 -2.82 -8.32 6.20
N LEU A 542 -2.52 -7.05 5.98
CA LEU A 542 -3.56 -6.03 5.99
C LEU A 542 -4.46 -6.20 4.78
N LYS A 543 -5.78 -6.09 4.98
CA LYS A 543 -6.76 -6.38 3.93
C LYS A 543 -6.88 -5.20 2.97
N ALA A 544 -6.36 -5.36 1.76
CA ALA A 544 -6.53 -4.40 0.69
C ALA A 544 -7.63 -4.83 -0.30
N THR A 545 -8.48 -3.91 -0.71
CA THR A 545 -9.35 -4.12 -1.89
C THR A 545 -8.59 -3.72 -3.15
N VAL A 546 -8.45 -4.64 -4.10
CA VAL A 546 -7.71 -4.42 -5.35
C VAL A 546 -8.69 -4.15 -6.49
N ILE A 547 -8.43 -3.10 -7.26
CA ILE A 547 -9.21 -2.75 -8.45
C ILE A 547 -8.25 -2.48 -9.61
N GLU A 548 -8.35 -3.29 -10.66
CA GLU A 548 -7.65 -3.02 -11.92
C GLU A 548 -8.37 -1.89 -12.68
N ARG A 549 -7.59 -0.98 -13.27
CA ARG A 549 -8.14 0.13 -14.05
C ARG A 549 -7.75 0.06 -15.52
N THR A 550 -6.46 0.13 -15.80
CA THR A 550 -5.92 0.01 -17.16
C THR A 550 -5.30 -1.38 -17.29
N THR A 551 -5.85 -2.18 -18.20
CA THR A 551 -5.44 -3.56 -18.43
C THR A 551 -4.48 -3.66 -19.61
N ALA A 552 -3.84 -4.83 -19.79
CA ALA A 552 -3.01 -5.09 -20.97
C ALA A 552 -3.75 -4.84 -22.30
N ALA A 553 -5.07 -5.08 -22.34
CA ALA A 553 -5.90 -4.85 -23.54
C ALA A 553 -6.08 -3.36 -23.88
N ASP A 554 -5.96 -2.47 -22.90
CA ASP A 554 -6.15 -1.02 -23.07
C ASP A 554 -4.89 -0.30 -23.60
N ILE A 555 -3.75 -0.99 -23.62
CA ILE A 555 -2.41 -0.40 -23.85
C ILE A 555 -1.96 -0.55 -25.30
N ASP A 556 -2.66 -1.32 -26.14
CA ASP A 556 -2.26 -1.52 -27.54
C ASP A 556 -2.17 -0.18 -28.31
N GLY A 557 -0.99 0.13 -28.84
CA GLY A 557 -0.68 1.41 -29.49
C GLY A 557 -0.62 2.64 -28.57
N ALA A 558 -0.70 2.49 -27.25
CA ALA A 558 -0.78 3.59 -26.28
C ALA A 558 0.54 3.80 -25.50
N ALA A 559 0.89 5.06 -25.21
CA ALA A 559 1.95 5.40 -24.25
C ALA A 559 1.42 5.30 -22.79
N LEU A 560 0.92 4.12 -22.42
CA LEU A 560 0.34 3.80 -21.10
C LEU A 560 1.03 2.61 -20.44
N THR A 561 0.77 2.46 -19.14
CA THR A 561 1.11 1.30 -18.32
C THR A 561 -0.16 0.64 -17.79
N GLU A 562 -0.08 -0.64 -17.42
CA GLU A 562 -1.14 -1.26 -16.63
C GLU A 562 -1.25 -0.55 -15.29
N SER A 563 -2.45 -0.50 -14.70
CA SER A 563 -2.67 0.17 -13.43
C SER A 563 -3.63 -0.60 -12.53
N ARG A 564 -3.24 -0.72 -11.26
CA ARG A 564 -4.02 -1.36 -10.20
C ARG A 564 -4.03 -0.46 -8.97
N PHE A 565 -5.18 -0.35 -8.33
CA PHE A 565 -5.36 0.43 -7.11
C PHE A 565 -5.66 -0.48 -5.92
N TYR A 566 -4.85 -0.36 -4.88
CA TYR A 566 -5.01 -1.05 -3.61
C TYR A 566 -5.58 -0.08 -2.59
N LYS A 567 -6.75 -0.39 -2.04
CA LYS A 567 -7.45 0.44 -1.05
C LYS A 567 -7.34 -0.18 0.33
N LEU A 568 -6.79 0.58 1.27
CA LEU A 568 -6.49 0.13 2.63
C LEU A 568 -7.14 1.09 3.64
N LYS A 569 -7.94 0.55 4.58
CA LYS A 569 -8.71 1.30 5.59
C LYS A 569 -8.03 1.37 6.96
N GLU A 570 -6.76 1.04 7.01
CA GLU A 570 -5.94 1.00 8.22
C GLU A 570 -4.51 1.47 7.89
N SER A 571 -3.73 1.78 8.92
CA SER A 571 -2.33 2.16 8.73
C SER A 571 -1.46 0.97 8.37
N PHE A 572 -0.41 1.22 7.59
CA PHE A 572 0.65 0.26 7.29
C PHE A 572 2.03 0.87 7.57
N ASP A 573 3.04 0.03 7.70
CA ASP A 573 4.44 0.41 7.93
C ASP A 573 5.32 0.15 6.70
N TYR A 574 5.10 -0.97 6.02
CA TYR A 574 5.86 -1.34 4.83
C TYR A 574 5.04 -2.17 3.85
N MET A 575 5.54 -2.25 2.62
CA MET A 575 4.96 -3.02 1.53
C MET A 575 5.98 -4.05 1.04
N GLU A 576 5.49 -5.21 0.59
CA GLU A 576 6.27 -6.25 -0.08
C GLU A 576 5.77 -6.39 -1.50
N LEU A 577 6.64 -6.13 -2.48
CA LEU A 577 6.35 -6.31 -3.89
C LEU A 577 6.93 -7.65 -4.36
N ARG A 578 6.06 -8.54 -4.86
CA ARG A 578 6.45 -9.88 -5.30
C ARG A 578 6.12 -10.09 -6.78
N TYR A 579 7.14 -10.49 -7.52
CA TYR A 579 7.04 -10.92 -8.91
C TYR A 579 7.58 -12.34 -9.07
N GLN A 580 7.15 -13.01 -10.13
CA GLN A 580 7.66 -14.29 -10.59
C GLN A 580 8.47 -14.09 -11.87
N ASP A 581 9.66 -14.69 -11.91
CA ASP A 581 10.50 -14.82 -13.11
C ASP A 581 10.74 -16.31 -13.38
N ASN A 582 10.04 -16.89 -14.36
CA ASN A 582 10.16 -18.31 -14.71
C ASN A 582 10.01 -19.27 -13.50
N GLY A 583 9.12 -18.93 -12.57
CA GLY A 583 8.87 -19.70 -11.34
C GLY A 583 9.84 -19.40 -10.18
N LEU A 584 10.69 -18.38 -10.32
CA LEU A 584 11.55 -17.87 -9.25
C LEU A 584 10.96 -16.59 -8.65
N ASP A 585 10.88 -16.54 -7.33
CA ASP A 585 10.41 -15.38 -6.58
C ASP A 585 11.43 -14.22 -6.66
N VAL A 586 10.96 -13.06 -7.09
CA VAL A 586 11.69 -11.79 -7.06
C VAL A 586 10.91 -10.84 -6.15
N THR A 587 11.44 -10.66 -4.93
CA THR A 587 10.76 -9.92 -3.87
C THR A 587 11.60 -8.73 -3.41
N GLY A 588 10.95 -7.65 -3.00
CA GLY A 588 11.59 -6.51 -2.36
C GLY A 588 10.64 -5.74 -1.43
N ILE A 589 11.19 -5.19 -0.35
CA ILE A 589 10.44 -4.37 0.60
C ILE A 589 10.56 -2.89 0.27
N ILE A 590 9.44 -2.18 0.41
CA ILE A 590 9.33 -0.72 0.30
C ILE A 590 8.85 -0.18 1.65
N ILE A 591 9.62 0.74 2.23
CA ILE A 591 9.29 1.37 3.53
C ILE A 591 9.07 2.87 3.30
N PRO A 592 7.81 3.35 3.31
CA PRO A 592 7.54 4.78 3.29
C PRO A 592 8.13 5.48 4.52
N ASN A 593 8.71 6.65 4.32
CA ASN A 593 9.14 7.52 5.40
C ASN A 593 8.08 8.58 5.69
N PHE A 594 7.31 8.36 6.76
CA PHE A 594 6.32 9.32 7.26
C PHE A 594 6.90 10.32 8.28
N GLU A 595 8.22 10.43 8.43
CA GLU A 595 8.84 11.39 9.33
C GLU A 595 8.34 12.83 9.06
N GLY A 596 7.96 13.53 10.14
CA GLY A 596 7.31 14.84 10.05
C GLY A 596 5.85 14.82 9.57
N ARG A 597 5.28 13.64 9.29
CA ARG A 597 3.91 13.42 8.79
C ARG A 597 3.17 12.30 9.52
N VAL A 598 3.55 12.08 10.78
CA VAL A 598 2.81 11.24 11.71
C VAL A 598 1.95 12.14 12.59
N PHE A 599 0.63 11.98 12.53
CA PHE A 599 -0.33 12.82 13.25
C PHE A 599 -1.08 12.05 14.33
N ASN A 600 -1.53 12.78 15.34
CA ASN A 600 -2.40 12.33 16.42
C ASN A 600 -3.18 13.52 17.00
N LYS A 601 -4.05 13.26 17.98
CA LYS A 601 -4.89 14.29 18.61
C LYS A 601 -4.11 15.44 19.26
N LEU A 602 -2.85 15.22 19.64
CA LEU A 602 -2.02 16.21 20.33
C LEU A 602 -1.33 17.19 19.37
N ASN A 603 -0.91 16.71 18.18
CA ASN A 603 -0.18 17.55 17.23
C ASN A 603 -1.07 18.19 16.15
N LEU A 604 -2.27 17.67 15.92
CA LEU A 604 -3.32 18.40 15.20
C LEU A 604 -3.82 19.50 16.14
N ASN A 605 -3.72 20.77 15.75
CA ASN A 605 -4.02 21.91 16.63
C ASN A 605 -4.54 23.17 15.95
N LYS A 606 -4.72 23.16 14.62
CA LYS A 606 -5.27 24.28 13.86
C LYS A 606 -6.77 24.13 13.57
N ALA A 607 -7.39 25.27 13.26
CA ALA A 607 -8.74 25.39 12.72
C ALA A 607 -8.66 25.99 11.30
N ILE A 608 -9.34 25.36 10.35
CA ILE A 608 -9.30 25.74 8.93
C ILE A 608 -10.71 25.67 8.36
N THR A 609 -11.09 26.70 7.59
CA THR A 609 -12.34 26.72 6.82
C THR A 609 -12.00 26.60 5.34
N PHE A 610 -12.66 25.69 4.63
CA PHE A 610 -12.58 25.53 3.17
C PHE A 610 -13.89 25.97 2.52
N ALA A 611 -13.83 26.51 1.31
CA ALA A 611 -15.00 26.76 0.48
C ALA A 611 -14.83 26.17 -0.92
N ILE A 612 -15.84 25.44 -1.37
CA ILE A 612 -15.92 24.83 -2.70
C ILE A 612 -16.89 25.64 -3.57
N ASP A 613 -16.38 26.21 -4.66
CA ASP A 613 -17.22 26.66 -5.78
C ASP A 613 -17.26 25.54 -6.82
N PHE A 614 -18.28 24.68 -6.73
CA PHE A 614 -18.53 23.61 -7.70
C PHE A 614 -19.16 24.20 -8.97
N GLY A 615 -18.37 24.86 -9.82
CA GLY A 615 -18.92 25.57 -10.98
C GLY A 615 -19.33 24.68 -12.16
N THR A 616 -20.18 25.24 -13.04
CA THR A 616 -20.66 24.63 -14.29
C THR A 616 -19.51 24.15 -15.19
N SER A 617 -18.56 25.06 -15.47
CA SER A 617 -17.42 24.80 -16.36
C SER A 617 -16.14 24.53 -15.59
N ASN A 618 -15.91 25.21 -14.46
CA ASN A 618 -14.69 25.09 -13.67
C ASN A 618 -15.00 25.08 -12.18
N THR A 619 -14.23 24.30 -11.43
CA THR A 619 -14.33 24.20 -9.97
C THR A 619 -13.16 24.95 -9.32
N HIS A 620 -13.41 25.62 -8.19
CA HIS A 620 -12.40 26.29 -7.37
C HIS A 620 -12.51 25.90 -5.90
N ILE A 621 -11.38 25.85 -5.19
CA ILE A 621 -11.33 25.68 -3.75
C ILE A 621 -10.44 26.77 -3.16
N ALA A 622 -10.96 27.43 -2.13
CA ALA A 622 -10.21 28.35 -1.28
C ALA A 622 -10.21 27.86 0.17
N PHE A 623 -9.25 28.31 0.97
CA PHE A 623 -9.22 28.01 2.40
C PHE A 623 -8.69 29.17 3.22
N LYS A 624 -9.05 29.23 4.49
CA LYS A 624 -8.57 30.24 5.44
C LYS A 624 -8.23 29.58 6.77
N GLU A 625 -6.99 29.77 7.23
CA GLU A 625 -6.64 29.51 8.63
C GLU A 625 -7.15 30.68 9.48
N LYS A 626 -7.57 30.42 10.72
CA LYS A 626 -8.10 31.46 11.62
C LYS A 626 -7.17 32.68 11.79
N SER A 627 -5.85 32.49 11.67
CA SER A 627 -4.84 33.55 11.77
C SER A 627 -4.63 34.35 10.49
N SER A 628 -5.13 33.89 9.34
CA SER A 628 -4.92 34.55 8.06
C SER A 628 -5.91 35.70 7.86
N PRO A 629 -5.48 36.89 7.41
CA PRO A 629 -6.37 38.03 7.21
C PRO A 629 -7.35 37.81 6.04
N LEU A 630 -6.87 37.18 4.96
CA LEU A 630 -7.65 36.87 3.76
C LEU A 630 -7.59 35.37 3.43
N PRO A 631 -8.58 34.83 2.70
CA PRO A 631 -8.54 33.48 2.15
C PRO A 631 -7.35 33.27 1.20
N LEU A 632 -6.87 32.03 1.15
CA LEU A 632 -5.76 31.57 0.34
C LEU A 632 -6.25 30.56 -0.72
N PRO A 633 -5.62 30.51 -1.91
CA PRO A 633 -5.96 29.52 -2.93
C PRO A 633 -5.57 28.12 -2.47
N PHE A 634 -6.36 27.12 -2.85
CA PHE A 634 -5.96 25.72 -2.67
C PHE A 634 -4.84 25.37 -3.66
N GLU A 635 -3.62 25.25 -3.15
CA GLU A 635 -2.47 24.71 -3.88
C GLU A 635 -1.99 23.40 -3.24
N ILE A 636 -1.17 22.62 -3.92
CA ILE A 636 -0.45 21.47 -3.36
C ILE A 636 1.01 21.68 -3.71
N ASP A 637 1.85 21.86 -2.69
CA ASP A 637 3.29 22.04 -2.83
C ASP A 637 4.07 20.90 -2.16
N GLU A 638 5.39 21.06 -1.97
CA GLU A 638 6.21 20.01 -1.34
C GLU A 638 5.91 19.83 0.15
N ALA A 639 5.52 20.91 0.85
CA ALA A 639 5.27 20.91 2.29
C ALA A 639 4.03 20.07 2.61
N ASP A 640 2.98 20.21 1.81
CA ASP A 640 1.73 19.45 1.93
C ASP A 640 1.39 18.59 0.72
N GLN A 641 2.42 18.08 0.05
CA GLN A 641 2.30 17.09 -1.02
C GLN A 641 1.42 15.92 -0.57
N GLN A 642 0.30 15.72 -1.26
CA GLN A 642 -0.74 14.78 -0.84
C GLN A 642 -0.50 13.35 -1.34
N MET A 643 -0.03 13.22 -2.59
CA MET A 643 0.32 11.95 -3.22
C MET A 643 1.81 11.95 -3.53
N VAL A 644 2.48 10.86 -3.19
CA VAL A 644 3.93 10.70 -3.39
C VAL A 644 4.20 9.43 -4.18
N MET A 645 5.05 9.55 -5.20
CA MET A 645 5.55 8.42 -6.00
C MET A 645 6.87 7.87 -5.43
N LEU A 646 7.11 6.58 -5.65
CA LEU A 646 8.35 5.90 -5.30
C LEU A 646 9.55 6.46 -6.08
N ASN A 647 9.34 6.89 -7.32
CA ASN A 647 10.38 7.50 -8.15
C ASN A 647 10.85 8.86 -7.60
N GLU A 648 12.16 9.09 -7.68
CA GLU A 648 12.78 10.35 -7.30
C GLU A 648 12.39 11.46 -8.29
N PRO A 649 11.90 12.61 -7.79
CA PRO A 649 11.59 13.73 -8.64
C PRO A 649 12.87 14.39 -9.20
N LEU A 650 12.78 15.00 -10.37
CA LEU A 650 13.92 15.67 -11.01
C LEU A 650 14.43 16.85 -10.14
N ALA A 651 15.72 17.14 -10.17
CA ALA A 651 16.25 18.35 -9.54
C ALA A 651 15.90 19.60 -10.39
N SER A 652 14.72 20.17 -10.18
CA SER A 652 14.25 21.39 -10.85
C SER A 652 13.53 22.31 -9.85
N ALA A 653 13.70 23.63 -10.02
CA ALA A 653 12.95 24.63 -9.25
C ALA A 653 11.47 24.73 -9.71
N ASP A 654 11.19 24.30 -10.94
CA ASP A 654 9.84 24.23 -11.46
C ASP A 654 9.16 22.94 -11.01
N LEU A 655 8.17 23.05 -10.12
CA LEU A 655 7.52 21.89 -9.50
C LEU A 655 6.81 20.98 -10.51
N GLY A 656 6.21 21.54 -11.56
CA GLY A 656 5.56 20.73 -12.62
C GLY A 656 6.58 19.81 -13.29
N THR A 657 7.66 20.39 -13.81
CA THR A 657 8.78 19.65 -14.43
C THR A 657 9.44 18.68 -13.46
N ARG A 658 9.62 19.08 -12.21
CA ARG A 658 10.23 18.28 -11.14
C ARG A 658 9.47 16.97 -10.93
N TYR A 659 8.16 17.05 -10.81
CA TYR A 659 7.31 15.91 -10.47
C TYR A 659 6.76 15.17 -11.70
N ASP A 660 6.90 15.68 -12.91
CA ASP A 660 6.48 15.00 -14.16
C ASP A 660 7.55 14.09 -14.77
N ASN A 661 8.66 13.84 -14.06
CA ASN A 661 9.72 12.94 -14.49
C ASN A 661 9.52 11.52 -13.93
N PHE A 662 9.63 10.49 -14.78
CA PHE A 662 9.45 9.07 -14.42
C PHE A 662 10.63 8.17 -14.81
N GLY A 663 11.83 8.75 -14.99
CA GLY A 663 13.02 7.99 -15.35
C GLY A 663 12.86 7.24 -16.68
N GLN A 664 13.19 5.95 -16.70
CA GLN A 664 13.10 5.13 -17.92
C GLN A 664 11.66 4.65 -18.23
N LEU A 665 10.67 5.01 -17.41
CA LEU A 665 9.27 4.58 -17.55
C LEU A 665 8.36 5.73 -17.99
N ALA A 666 8.69 6.39 -19.11
CA ALA A 666 7.98 7.59 -19.59
C ALA A 666 6.46 7.37 -19.83
N ALA A 667 6.05 6.15 -20.18
CA ALA A 667 4.63 5.79 -20.37
C ALA A 667 3.78 5.96 -19.09
N LEU A 668 4.41 6.02 -17.91
CA LEU A 668 3.72 6.20 -16.64
C LEU A 668 3.10 7.59 -16.51
N GLN A 669 3.64 8.61 -17.20
CA GLN A 669 3.20 10.00 -17.07
C GLN A 669 1.71 10.14 -17.39
N LEU A 670 1.25 9.55 -18.50
CA LEU A 670 -0.15 9.61 -18.89
C LEU A 670 -1.03 8.84 -17.90
N THR A 671 -0.63 7.63 -17.50
CA THR A 671 -1.36 6.82 -16.51
C THR A 671 -1.58 7.58 -15.20
N VAL A 672 -0.54 8.14 -14.59
CA VAL A 672 -0.68 8.85 -13.31
C VAL A 672 -1.49 10.15 -13.47
N ASN A 673 -1.23 10.94 -14.52
CA ASN A 673 -1.93 12.22 -14.75
C ASN A 673 -3.42 12.02 -15.06
N ARG A 674 -3.78 10.92 -15.70
CA ARG A 674 -5.15 10.58 -16.07
C ARG A 674 -5.92 9.93 -14.93
N GLU A 675 -5.30 9.05 -14.16
CA GLU A 675 -6.02 8.09 -13.32
C GLU A 675 -5.92 8.34 -11.82
N PHE A 676 -4.95 9.13 -11.36
CA PHE A 676 -4.67 9.31 -9.94
C PHE A 676 -4.62 10.78 -9.50
N MET A 677 -4.13 11.02 -8.29
CA MET A 677 -4.05 12.37 -7.72
C MET A 677 -2.89 13.17 -8.33
N PRO A 678 -3.05 14.48 -8.57
CA PRO A 678 -1.94 15.33 -9.00
C PRO A 678 -0.87 15.41 -7.90
N ARG A 679 0.40 15.35 -8.32
CA ARG A 679 1.57 15.44 -7.42
C ARG A 679 1.74 16.85 -6.86
N VAL A 680 1.35 17.86 -7.64
CA VAL A 680 1.36 19.29 -7.30
C VAL A 680 0.17 19.97 -7.97
N ILE A 681 -0.37 21.01 -7.33
CA ILE A 681 -1.39 21.91 -7.89
C ILE A 681 -0.92 23.32 -7.63
N LYS A 682 -0.61 24.09 -8.66
CA LYS A 682 -0.05 25.43 -8.48
C LYS A 682 -0.47 26.35 -9.60
N SER A 683 -0.87 27.57 -9.25
CA SER A 683 -1.27 28.60 -10.21
C SER A 683 -0.09 29.17 -11.02
N LYS A 684 1.13 29.12 -10.47
CA LYS A 684 2.37 29.62 -11.08
C LYS A 684 3.34 28.48 -11.40
N GLY A 685 4.06 28.60 -12.52
CA GLY A 685 5.02 27.61 -13.03
C GLY A 685 4.40 26.66 -14.07
N HIS A 686 5.13 25.62 -14.48
CA HIS A 686 4.67 24.64 -15.48
C HIS A 686 3.81 23.52 -14.86
N SER A 687 3.10 23.80 -13.75
CA SER A 687 2.19 22.83 -13.16
C SER A 687 1.16 22.34 -14.18
N THR A 688 0.92 21.04 -14.19
CA THR A 688 -0.08 20.44 -15.08
C THR A 688 -1.51 20.80 -14.67
N VAL A 689 -1.71 21.01 -13.37
CA VAL A 689 -2.99 21.31 -12.77
C VAL A 689 -2.90 22.59 -11.94
N SER A 690 -3.90 23.45 -12.09
CA SER A 690 -4.10 24.65 -11.29
C SER A 690 -5.59 24.90 -11.11
N PHE A 691 -5.96 25.46 -9.96
CA PHE A 691 -7.30 26.00 -9.79
C PHE A 691 -7.43 27.38 -10.45
N PRO A 692 -8.61 27.73 -10.97
CA PRO A 692 -9.77 26.85 -11.17
C PRO A 692 -9.56 25.86 -12.34
N PHE A 693 -9.80 24.57 -12.13
CA PHE A 693 -9.66 23.53 -13.17
C PHE A 693 -11.03 23.17 -13.77
N LYS A 694 -11.07 22.55 -14.96
CA LYS A 694 -12.31 22.14 -15.65
C LYS A 694 -13.13 21.15 -14.81
N THR A 695 -14.41 21.44 -14.58
CA THR A 695 -15.35 20.55 -13.88
C THR A 695 -15.68 19.34 -14.77
N ALA A 696 -14.84 18.31 -14.69
CA ALA A 696 -14.96 17.11 -15.52
C ALA A 696 -14.53 15.84 -14.77
N THR A 697 -15.09 14.70 -15.15
CA THR A 697 -14.61 13.36 -14.77
C THR A 697 -13.88 12.69 -15.92
N CYS A 698 -12.87 11.88 -15.61
CA CYS A 698 -12.28 10.88 -16.50
C CYS A 698 -12.73 9.50 -16.02
N GLU A 699 -13.40 8.74 -16.88
CA GLU A 699 -14.00 7.45 -16.56
C GLU A 699 -13.58 6.38 -17.57
N VAL A 700 -13.63 5.11 -17.15
CA VAL A 700 -13.46 3.98 -18.06
C VAL A 700 -14.62 3.94 -19.06
N SER A 701 -14.39 3.48 -20.29
CA SER A 701 -15.42 3.47 -21.34
C SER A 701 -16.66 2.62 -21.01
N THR A 702 -16.52 1.64 -20.12
CA THR A 702 -17.61 0.80 -19.64
C THR A 702 -18.41 1.43 -18.49
N PHE A 703 -18.02 2.62 -18.00
CA PHE A 703 -18.59 3.22 -16.80
C PHE A 703 -20.11 3.35 -16.89
N ASN A 704 -20.69 3.77 -18.02
CA ASN A 704 -22.15 3.90 -18.17
C ASN A 704 -22.92 2.59 -17.91
N ASN A 705 -22.34 1.45 -18.26
CA ASN A 705 -23.01 0.15 -18.27
C ASN A 705 -22.66 -0.73 -17.06
N MET A 706 -21.74 -0.29 -16.20
CA MET A 706 -21.36 -1.06 -15.00
C MET A 706 -22.34 -0.87 -13.84
N ASP A 707 -22.34 -1.82 -12.90
CA ASP A 707 -23.03 -1.66 -11.62
C ASP A 707 -22.43 -0.49 -10.82
N LYS A 708 -23.28 0.47 -10.47
CA LYS A 708 -22.89 1.68 -9.75
C LYS A 708 -22.58 1.44 -8.27
N GLN A 709 -22.97 0.31 -7.70
CA GLN A 709 -22.51 -0.11 -6.37
C GLN A 709 -21.05 -0.59 -6.40
N ALA A 710 -20.58 -1.13 -7.53
CA ALA A 710 -19.20 -1.54 -7.74
C ALA A 710 -18.29 -0.40 -8.25
N ALA A 711 -18.88 0.71 -8.72
CA ALA A 711 -18.14 1.87 -9.18
C ALA A 711 -17.29 2.47 -8.06
N ALA A 712 -16.03 2.75 -8.37
CA ALA A 712 -15.04 3.07 -7.35
C ALA A 712 -14.13 4.19 -7.82
N LEU A 713 -13.91 5.18 -6.95
CA LEU A 713 -12.95 6.26 -7.19
C LEU A 713 -11.55 5.68 -7.47
N PHE A 714 -10.86 6.26 -8.44
CA PHE A 714 -9.57 5.82 -9.00
C PHE A 714 -9.57 4.49 -9.74
N GLY A 715 -10.49 3.57 -9.46
CA GLY A 715 -10.59 2.31 -10.21
C GLY A 715 -11.34 2.48 -11.53
N HIS A 716 -12.40 3.28 -11.51
CA HIS A 716 -13.32 3.41 -12.66
C HIS A 716 -13.55 4.86 -13.09
N ILE A 717 -13.34 5.81 -12.17
CA ILE A 717 -13.61 7.23 -12.38
C ILE A 717 -12.78 8.09 -11.42
N ASN A 718 -12.37 9.27 -11.86
CA ASN A 718 -11.78 10.35 -11.05
C ASN A 718 -12.03 11.70 -11.70
N ILE A 719 -11.60 12.78 -11.07
CA ILE A 719 -11.54 14.13 -11.63
C ILE A 719 -10.63 14.11 -12.87
N GLY A 720 -11.15 14.58 -13.99
CA GLY A 720 -10.46 14.62 -15.28
C GLY A 720 -9.46 15.77 -15.39
N PHE A 721 -8.45 15.81 -14.51
CA PHE A 721 -7.44 16.87 -14.47
C PHE A 721 -6.69 17.07 -15.80
N ASN A 722 -6.56 16.01 -16.62
CA ASN A 722 -5.79 16.00 -17.86
C ASN A 722 -6.62 16.33 -19.13
N ILE A 723 -7.92 16.63 -19.01
CA ILE A 723 -8.87 16.79 -20.14
C ILE A 723 -8.40 17.79 -21.22
N GLU A 724 -7.75 18.89 -20.83
CA GLU A 724 -7.30 19.93 -21.76
C GLU A 724 -5.89 19.69 -22.34
N ARG A 725 -5.24 18.58 -21.98
CA ARG A 725 -3.85 18.25 -22.35
C ARG A 725 -3.68 16.86 -22.96
N GLU A 726 -4.72 16.02 -22.94
CA GLU A 726 -4.64 14.68 -23.51
C GLU A 726 -4.69 14.72 -25.04
N GLU A 727 -3.68 14.14 -25.69
CA GLU A 727 -3.52 14.21 -27.15
C GLU A 727 -4.32 13.15 -27.90
N ASN A 728 -4.69 12.04 -27.26
CA ASN A 728 -5.56 11.01 -27.82
C ASN A 728 -6.27 10.33 -26.66
N THR A 729 -7.60 10.44 -26.59
CA THR A 729 -8.39 9.55 -25.77
C THR A 729 -8.51 8.24 -26.53
N ASN A 730 -7.70 7.24 -26.18
CA ASN A 730 -7.96 5.88 -26.62
C ASN A 730 -9.36 5.47 -26.17
N ASN A 731 -9.99 4.48 -26.83
CA ASN A 731 -11.33 3.98 -26.49
C ASN A 731 -11.50 3.45 -25.04
N SER A 732 -10.46 3.52 -24.19
CA SER A 732 -10.47 3.13 -22.79
C SER A 732 -10.85 4.25 -21.81
N ALA A 733 -10.74 5.54 -22.20
CA ALA A 733 -11.04 6.69 -21.33
C ALA A 733 -12.07 7.63 -21.95
N VAL A 734 -13.05 8.06 -21.14
CA VAL A 734 -14.12 8.99 -21.54
C VAL A 734 -14.11 10.19 -20.59
N TYR A 735 -14.17 11.40 -21.15
CA TYR A 735 -14.33 12.62 -20.37
C TYR A 735 -15.79 13.06 -20.37
N THR A 736 -16.34 13.39 -19.19
CA THR A 736 -17.69 13.94 -19.04
C THR A 736 -17.62 15.29 -18.33
N THR A 737 -18.19 16.34 -18.95
CA THR A 737 -18.25 17.71 -18.44
C THR A 737 -19.65 18.07 -17.91
N ASN A 738 -19.87 19.33 -17.54
CA ASN A 738 -21.17 19.86 -17.13
C ASN A 738 -21.80 19.16 -15.92
N LEU A 739 -20.96 18.63 -15.02
CA LEU A 739 -21.36 17.73 -13.93
C LEU A 739 -22.47 18.31 -13.04
N LYS A 740 -22.43 19.62 -12.78
CA LYS A 740 -23.40 20.32 -11.92
C LYS A 740 -24.84 20.19 -12.41
N TRP A 741 -25.03 20.16 -13.73
CA TRP A 741 -26.34 20.15 -14.38
C TRP A 741 -26.72 18.78 -14.95
N LEU A 742 -25.87 17.76 -14.80
CA LEU A 742 -26.19 16.37 -15.23
C LEU A 742 -27.41 15.77 -14.52
N LEU A 743 -27.82 16.38 -13.40
CA LEU A 743 -28.98 15.96 -12.62
C LEU A 743 -30.31 16.47 -13.21
N GLU A 744 -30.28 17.41 -14.15
CA GLU A 744 -31.47 17.96 -14.81
C GLU A 744 -31.93 17.11 -16.00
N ASN A 745 -33.26 17.00 -16.16
CA ASN A 745 -33.96 16.62 -17.39
C ASN A 745 -33.40 15.41 -18.19
N ASN A 746 -33.01 14.34 -17.51
CA ASN A 746 -32.72 13.04 -18.14
C ASN A 746 -33.93 12.11 -18.07
N LEU A 747 -34.37 11.58 -19.21
CA LEU A 747 -35.50 10.64 -19.30
C LEU A 747 -35.07 9.17 -19.13
N GLU A 748 -33.78 8.88 -19.27
CA GLU A 748 -33.23 7.52 -19.25
C GLU A 748 -32.69 7.15 -17.85
N VAL A 749 -33.27 6.13 -17.21
CA VAL A 749 -32.95 5.75 -15.83
C VAL A 749 -31.48 5.37 -15.64
N SER A 750 -30.90 4.61 -16.57
CA SER A 750 -29.48 4.22 -16.57
C SER A 750 -28.55 5.44 -16.50
N LYS A 751 -28.83 6.48 -17.30
CA LYS A 751 -28.08 7.74 -17.31
C LYS A 751 -28.26 8.53 -16.03
N ILE A 752 -29.46 8.56 -15.44
CA ILE A 752 -29.70 9.22 -14.15
C ILE A 752 -28.80 8.62 -13.07
N ILE A 753 -28.79 7.28 -12.96
CA ILE A 753 -27.97 6.58 -11.95
C ILE A 753 -26.48 6.84 -12.21
N ALA A 754 -26.03 6.76 -13.46
CA ALA A 754 -24.65 7.06 -13.83
C ALA A 754 -24.25 8.51 -13.50
N ASN A 755 -25.11 9.49 -13.82
CA ASN A 755 -24.87 10.90 -13.55
C ASN A 755 -24.78 11.20 -12.06
N LYS A 756 -25.67 10.63 -11.24
CA LYS A 756 -25.58 10.74 -9.77
C LYS A 756 -24.25 10.19 -9.25
N SER A 757 -23.82 9.04 -9.77
CA SER A 757 -22.54 8.43 -9.41
C SER A 757 -21.33 9.30 -9.82
N ARG A 758 -21.36 9.93 -11.01
CA ARG A 758 -20.32 10.89 -11.45
C ARG A 758 -20.17 12.05 -10.49
N VAL A 759 -21.28 12.72 -10.18
CA VAL A 759 -21.28 13.90 -9.30
C VAL A 759 -20.82 13.51 -7.90
N SER A 760 -21.33 12.39 -7.36
CA SER A 760 -20.93 11.88 -6.04
C SER A 760 -19.43 11.58 -5.95
N LEU A 761 -18.87 10.86 -6.93
CA LEU A 761 -17.45 10.48 -6.91
C LEU A 761 -16.52 11.66 -7.19
N PHE A 762 -16.92 12.62 -8.04
CA PHE A 762 -16.21 13.88 -8.23
C PHE A 762 -16.12 14.68 -6.92
N LEU A 763 -17.24 14.90 -6.24
CA LEU A 763 -17.29 15.61 -4.97
C LEU A 763 -16.53 14.87 -3.87
N LYS A 764 -16.62 13.54 -3.82
CA LYS A 764 -15.85 12.71 -2.89
C LYS A 764 -14.35 12.91 -3.06
N GLN A 765 -13.85 13.01 -4.30
CA GLN A 765 -12.42 13.27 -4.54
C GLN A 765 -12.00 14.67 -4.08
N LEU A 766 -12.84 15.70 -4.28
CA LEU A 766 -12.57 17.04 -3.71
C LEU A 766 -12.50 17.00 -2.18
N MET A 767 -13.42 16.27 -1.53
CA MET A 767 -13.42 16.12 -0.08
C MET A 767 -12.17 15.39 0.42
N LEU A 768 -11.66 14.39 -0.32
CA LEU A 768 -10.39 13.73 0.00
C LEU A 768 -9.20 14.70 -0.10
N HIS A 769 -9.18 15.59 -1.11
CA HIS A 769 -8.17 16.65 -1.23
C HIS A 769 -8.23 17.62 -0.04
N ILE A 770 -9.44 18.05 0.36
CA ILE A 770 -9.66 18.93 1.51
C ILE A 770 -9.20 18.25 2.81
N ARG A 771 -9.66 17.03 3.08
CA ARG A 771 -9.24 16.25 4.25
C ARG A 771 -7.72 16.16 4.33
N THR A 772 -7.07 15.81 3.23
CA THR A 772 -5.62 15.60 3.20
C THR A 772 -4.86 16.91 3.41
N LYS A 773 -5.28 18.00 2.74
CA LYS A 773 -4.72 19.34 2.94
C LYS A 773 -4.87 19.79 4.38
N ALA A 774 -6.05 19.59 4.98
CA ALA A 774 -6.32 19.96 6.36
C ALA A 774 -5.39 19.22 7.35
N ILE A 775 -5.26 17.89 7.23
CA ILE A 775 -4.39 17.09 8.11
C ILE A 775 -2.91 17.46 7.93
N LEU A 776 -2.43 17.59 6.69
CA LEU A 776 -1.03 17.99 6.43
C LEU A 776 -0.72 19.40 6.93
N ASN A 777 -1.74 20.26 7.08
CA ASN A 777 -1.63 21.58 7.70
C ASN A 777 -2.08 21.59 9.17
N PHE A 778 -1.98 20.46 9.86
CA PHE A 778 -2.19 20.31 11.31
C PHE A 778 -3.61 20.68 11.78
N CYS A 779 -4.63 20.64 10.92
CA CYS A 779 -6.02 20.92 11.29
C CYS A 779 -6.64 19.76 12.07
N LYS A 780 -7.35 20.09 13.16
CA LYS A 780 -8.21 19.12 13.85
C LYS A 780 -9.48 18.88 13.02
N PRO A 781 -9.91 17.62 12.76
CA PRO A 781 -11.17 17.35 12.06
C PRO A 781 -12.38 18.02 12.73
N GLU A 782 -12.37 18.17 14.05
CA GLU A 782 -13.44 18.82 14.80
C GLU A 782 -13.49 20.34 14.58
N GLN A 783 -12.41 20.94 14.08
CA GLN A 783 -12.28 22.37 13.79
C GLN A 783 -12.13 22.65 12.29
N LEU A 784 -12.48 21.67 11.46
CA LEU A 784 -12.53 21.79 10.01
C LEU A 784 -13.96 22.11 9.58
N ASP A 785 -14.15 23.27 8.96
CA ASP A 785 -15.41 23.64 8.33
C ASP A 785 -15.28 23.54 6.81
N VAL A 786 -16.27 22.93 6.14
CA VAL A 786 -16.33 22.84 4.68
C VAL A 786 -17.62 23.50 4.21
N LEU A 787 -17.46 24.55 3.42
CA LEU A 787 -18.52 25.36 2.86
C LEU A 787 -18.62 25.10 1.36
N TRP A 788 -19.78 25.40 0.79
CA TRP A 788 -19.95 25.38 -0.67
C TRP A 788 -21.00 26.38 -1.10
N SER A 789 -20.90 26.80 -2.36
CA SER A 789 -21.81 27.75 -2.97
C SER A 789 -22.74 27.09 -4.00
N ILE A 790 -23.96 27.64 -4.13
CA ILE A 790 -24.97 27.17 -5.10
C ILE A 790 -25.56 28.33 -5.92
N PRO A 791 -25.89 28.14 -7.21
CA PRO A 791 -26.54 29.17 -8.03
C PRO A 791 -27.96 29.46 -7.56
N SER A 792 -28.40 30.71 -7.68
CA SER A 792 -29.78 31.09 -7.33
C SER A 792 -30.81 30.57 -8.34
N SER A 793 -30.36 30.34 -9.58
CA SER A 793 -31.14 29.87 -10.72
C SER A 793 -31.48 28.37 -10.73
N MET A 794 -30.85 27.58 -9.86
CA MET A 794 -31.06 26.12 -9.81
C MET A 794 -32.44 25.79 -9.24
N ASP A 795 -33.19 24.93 -9.92
CA ASP A 795 -34.53 24.55 -9.47
C ASP A 795 -34.50 23.79 -8.12
N ARG A 796 -35.61 23.85 -7.38
CA ARG A 796 -35.70 23.31 -6.03
C ARG A 796 -35.44 21.79 -5.96
N LYS A 797 -35.84 21.02 -6.97
CA LYS A 797 -35.64 19.57 -7.00
C LYS A 797 -34.16 19.25 -7.21
N THR A 798 -33.53 19.88 -8.19
CA THR A 798 -32.10 19.71 -8.49
C THR A 798 -31.23 20.16 -7.32
N ARG A 799 -31.56 21.31 -6.69
CA ARG A 799 -30.90 21.80 -5.48
C ARG A 799 -30.97 20.80 -4.33
N THR A 800 -32.16 20.24 -4.07
CA THR A 800 -32.35 19.26 -2.99
C THR A 800 -31.53 17.99 -3.24
N GLU A 801 -31.54 17.50 -4.48
CA GLU A 801 -30.78 16.29 -4.85
C GLU A 801 -29.26 16.53 -4.78
N LEU A 802 -28.76 17.67 -5.28
CA LEU A 802 -27.34 18.00 -5.21
C LEU A 802 -26.87 18.16 -3.75
N THR A 803 -27.68 18.81 -2.90
CA THR A 803 -27.40 18.95 -1.46
C THR A 803 -27.31 17.59 -0.77
N LYS A 804 -28.19 16.65 -1.15
CA LYS A 804 -28.10 15.27 -0.66
C LYS A 804 -26.81 14.59 -1.11
N ILE A 805 -26.45 14.68 -2.39
CA ILE A 805 -25.24 14.05 -2.94
C ILE A 805 -23.97 14.59 -2.28
N ILE A 806 -23.85 15.91 -2.10
CA ILE A 806 -22.66 16.48 -1.44
C ILE A 806 -22.58 16.11 0.03
N LYS A 807 -23.72 16.03 0.75
CA LYS A 807 -23.78 15.53 2.12
C LYS A 807 -23.28 14.09 2.21
N GLU A 808 -23.75 13.21 1.31
CA GLU A 808 -23.32 11.81 1.26
C GLU A 808 -21.82 11.70 0.93
N ALA A 809 -21.32 12.50 -0.01
CA ALA A 809 -19.89 12.55 -0.35
C ALA A 809 -19.05 13.03 0.85
N TYR A 810 -19.49 14.09 1.55
CA TYR A 810 -18.86 14.61 2.76
C TYR A 810 -18.79 13.56 3.87
N LEU A 811 -19.92 12.93 4.21
CA LEU A 811 -19.99 11.88 5.24
C LEU A 811 -19.17 10.63 4.89
N SER A 812 -18.99 10.33 3.60
CA SER A 812 -18.12 9.23 3.17
C SER A 812 -16.62 9.49 3.45
N VAL A 813 -16.23 10.75 3.63
CA VAL A 813 -14.85 11.18 3.92
C VAL A 813 -14.69 11.57 5.39
N PHE A 814 -15.74 12.10 6.02
CA PHE A 814 -15.83 12.52 7.42
C PHE A 814 -16.99 11.81 8.15
N PRO A 815 -16.91 10.48 8.37
CA PRO A 815 -17.99 9.68 8.97
C PRO A 815 -18.34 10.08 10.40
N ASN A 816 -17.41 10.72 11.11
CA ASN A 816 -17.55 11.14 12.50
C ASN A 816 -17.93 12.64 12.65
N ALA A 817 -18.38 13.29 11.58
CA ALA A 817 -18.79 14.69 11.64
C ALA A 817 -19.99 14.90 12.59
N ASP A 818 -19.93 15.95 13.39
CA ASP A 818 -21.02 16.34 14.28
C ASP A 818 -22.19 16.97 13.50
N GLN A 819 -23.34 17.08 14.17
CA GLN A 819 -24.56 17.62 13.56
C GLN A 819 -24.41 19.08 13.09
N LYS A 820 -23.56 19.88 13.73
CA LYS A 820 -23.34 21.28 13.35
C LYS A 820 -22.63 21.35 12.00
N LYS A 821 -21.59 20.53 11.78
CA LYS A 821 -20.90 20.45 10.49
C LYS A 821 -21.78 19.91 9.38
N ILE A 822 -22.62 18.92 9.70
CA ILE A 822 -23.59 18.39 8.73
C ILE A 822 -24.56 19.50 8.32
N ALA A 823 -25.09 20.27 9.27
CA ALA A 823 -25.98 21.40 8.98
C ALA A 823 -25.32 22.44 8.07
N THR A 824 -24.03 22.74 8.29
CA THR A 824 -23.26 23.66 7.41
C THR A 824 -23.19 23.18 5.96
N ILE A 825 -23.13 21.87 5.72
CA ILE A 825 -23.18 21.29 4.36
C ILE A 825 -24.61 21.35 3.77
N GLU A 826 -25.64 21.20 4.60
CA GLU A 826 -27.04 21.23 4.18
C GLU A 826 -27.53 22.64 3.82
N GLU A 827 -26.84 23.68 4.31
CA GLU A 827 -27.19 25.10 4.12
C GLU A 827 -26.15 25.81 3.20
N PRO A 828 -26.17 25.57 1.87
CA PRO A 828 -25.24 26.22 0.95
C PRO A 828 -25.46 27.73 0.86
N ILE A 829 -24.36 28.45 0.64
CA ILE A 829 -24.36 29.90 0.43
C ILE A 829 -24.70 30.20 -1.04
N LYS A 830 -25.49 31.25 -1.30
CA LYS A 830 -25.83 31.64 -2.68
C LYS A 830 -24.60 32.24 -3.37
N GLU A 831 -24.28 31.76 -4.59
CA GLU A 831 -23.12 32.20 -5.38
C GLU A 831 -23.11 33.72 -5.60
N SER A 832 -24.28 34.34 -5.77
CA SER A 832 -24.42 35.78 -6.01
C SER A 832 -24.17 36.66 -4.78
N VAL A 833 -24.28 36.11 -3.57
CA VAL A 833 -24.11 36.84 -2.29
C VAL A 833 -22.65 36.87 -1.87
N ALA A 834 -21.94 35.75 -2.05
CA ALA A 834 -20.57 35.56 -1.57
C ALA A 834 -19.58 36.67 -2.00
N PRO A 835 -19.50 37.08 -3.29
CA PRO A 835 -18.50 38.04 -3.76
C PRO A 835 -18.41 39.35 -2.98
N TYR A 836 -19.56 39.90 -2.56
CA TYR A 836 -19.63 41.17 -1.84
C TYR A 836 -18.76 41.17 -0.58
N PHE A 837 -18.82 40.10 0.22
CA PHE A 837 -18.12 39.98 1.50
C PHE A 837 -16.60 39.90 1.34
N PHE A 838 -16.11 39.46 0.19
CA PHE A 838 -14.67 39.47 -0.10
C PHE A 838 -14.23 40.81 -0.67
N LEU A 839 -15.01 41.41 -1.58
CA LEU A 839 -14.66 42.67 -2.23
C LEU A 839 -14.57 43.84 -1.26
N THR A 840 -15.43 43.91 -0.23
CA THR A 840 -15.35 44.96 0.80
C THR A 840 -14.11 44.84 1.70
N LYS A 841 -13.52 43.64 1.81
CA LYS A 841 -12.37 43.34 2.69
C LYS A 841 -11.01 43.28 1.98
N ASN A 842 -10.99 43.03 0.68
CA ASN A 842 -9.74 42.77 -0.08
C ASN A 842 -9.04 44.03 -0.61
N GLY A 843 -9.55 45.22 -0.31
CA GLY A 843 -8.98 46.49 -0.80
C GLY A 843 -9.33 46.82 -2.26
N SER A 844 -10.36 46.20 -2.86
CA SER A 844 -10.83 46.44 -4.24
C SER A 844 -11.31 47.86 -4.54
N GLY A 845 -11.41 48.73 -3.52
CA GLY A 845 -11.90 50.10 -3.65
C GLY A 845 -13.42 50.26 -3.45
N ILE A 846 -14.16 49.14 -3.29
CA ILE A 846 -15.56 49.17 -2.88
C ILE A 846 -15.63 49.57 -1.40
N GLN A 847 -16.29 50.69 -1.13
CA GLN A 847 -16.47 51.21 0.23
C GLN A 847 -17.60 50.46 0.94
N ASP A 848 -17.36 50.17 2.23
CA ASP A 848 -18.38 49.65 3.14
C ASP A 848 -19.53 50.67 3.28
N GLY A 849 -20.79 50.23 3.21
CA GLY A 849 -21.95 51.14 3.21
C GLY A 849 -22.39 51.71 1.84
N ALA A 850 -21.69 51.43 0.75
CA ALA A 850 -22.00 51.96 -0.58
C ALA A 850 -23.14 51.20 -1.28
N ASN A 851 -23.83 51.87 -2.23
CA ASN A 851 -24.79 51.18 -3.09
C ASN A 851 -24.04 50.38 -4.16
N VAL A 852 -24.12 49.05 -4.10
CA VAL A 852 -23.38 48.13 -4.98
C VAL A 852 -24.35 47.23 -5.72
N VAL A 853 -24.14 47.05 -7.03
CA VAL A 853 -24.78 45.98 -7.80
C VAL A 853 -23.69 44.99 -8.20
N ASN A 854 -23.79 43.75 -7.73
CA ASN A 854 -22.95 42.65 -8.16
C ASN A 854 -23.70 41.82 -9.21
N VAL A 855 -23.04 41.55 -10.34
CA VAL A 855 -23.60 40.83 -11.49
C VAL A 855 -22.74 39.61 -11.78
N ASP A 856 -23.24 38.42 -11.47
CA ASP A 856 -22.55 37.15 -11.70
C ASP A 856 -22.96 36.55 -13.04
N ILE A 857 -22.15 36.76 -14.09
CA ILE A 857 -22.42 36.22 -15.43
C ILE A 857 -21.82 34.82 -15.54
N GLY A 858 -22.65 33.80 -15.39
CA GLY A 858 -22.27 32.39 -15.51
C GLY A 858 -22.14 31.90 -16.96
N GLY A 859 -22.18 30.58 -17.13
CA GLY A 859 -22.32 29.96 -18.46
C GLY A 859 -23.74 30.07 -18.99
N GLY A 860 -24.75 29.66 -18.21
CA GLY A 860 -26.16 29.64 -18.65
C GLY A 860 -27.07 30.66 -17.98
N THR A 861 -26.66 31.28 -16.86
CA THR A 861 -27.48 32.23 -16.10
C THR A 861 -26.66 33.43 -15.65
N THR A 862 -27.31 34.57 -15.50
CA THR A 862 -26.77 35.77 -14.86
C THR A 862 -27.56 36.05 -13.59
N ASP A 863 -26.86 36.09 -12.46
CA ASP A 863 -27.45 36.44 -11.16
C ASP A 863 -27.09 37.89 -10.80
N ILE A 864 -28.07 38.67 -10.36
CA ILE A 864 -27.89 40.06 -9.91
C ILE A 864 -28.16 40.15 -8.42
N MET A 865 -27.24 40.79 -7.70
CA MET A 865 -27.38 41.10 -6.28
C MET A 865 -27.20 42.60 -6.06
N MET A 866 -28.22 43.26 -5.54
CA MET A 866 -28.21 44.69 -5.25
C MET A 866 -28.12 44.92 -3.74
N PHE A 867 -27.11 45.66 -3.30
CA PHE A 867 -26.87 46.10 -1.93
C PHE A 867 -27.12 47.61 -1.88
N MET A 868 -28.23 48.05 -1.29
CA MET A 868 -28.71 49.44 -1.36
C MET A 868 -28.67 50.12 0.03
N GLU A 869 -27.49 50.10 0.63
CA GLU A 869 -27.24 50.34 2.05
C GLU A 869 -27.38 51.83 2.47
N SER A 870 -27.01 52.77 1.60
CA SER A 870 -27.00 54.22 1.90
C SER A 870 -28.39 54.86 1.96
N THR A 871 -29.45 54.10 1.69
CA THR A 871 -30.80 54.63 1.62
C THR A 871 -31.55 54.43 2.94
N ALA A 872 -31.89 55.54 3.60
CA ALA A 872 -32.51 55.62 4.92
C ALA A 872 -33.55 54.51 5.21
N LYS A 873 -33.44 53.83 6.38
CA LYS A 873 -34.40 52.85 6.96
C LYS A 873 -35.35 52.18 5.95
N ARG A 874 -34.83 51.63 4.86
CA ARG A 874 -35.60 50.75 3.96
C ARG A 874 -35.56 49.33 4.52
N TYR A 875 -36.68 48.60 4.40
CA TYR A 875 -36.73 47.20 4.77
C TYR A 875 -36.12 46.32 3.67
N ASP A 876 -36.17 46.73 2.40
CA ASP A 876 -35.68 46.01 1.23
C ASP A 876 -34.24 46.38 0.82
N LYS A 877 -33.31 46.45 1.77
CA LYS A 877 -31.91 46.86 1.52
C LYS A 877 -31.13 45.95 0.56
N TYR A 878 -31.61 44.72 0.38
CA TYR A 878 -30.96 43.73 -0.44
C TYR A 878 -31.96 43.10 -1.40
N LEU A 879 -31.61 43.02 -2.68
CA LEU A 879 -32.44 42.40 -3.72
C LEU A 879 -31.62 41.43 -4.56
N ALA A 880 -32.17 40.26 -4.83
CA ALA A 880 -31.61 39.27 -5.73
C ALA A 880 -32.55 39.02 -6.92
N SER A 881 -31.98 38.90 -8.11
CA SER A 881 -32.67 38.54 -9.37
C SER A 881 -31.77 37.57 -10.18
N SER A 882 -32.35 36.74 -11.03
CA SER A 882 -31.63 35.71 -11.79
C SER A 882 -32.36 35.42 -13.10
N PHE A 883 -31.65 35.43 -14.22
CA PHE A 883 -32.23 35.14 -15.54
C PHE A 883 -31.28 34.32 -16.44
N ARG A 884 -31.83 33.57 -17.41
CA ARG A 884 -31.08 32.72 -18.34
C ARG A 884 -30.59 33.52 -19.54
N PHE A 885 -29.63 34.39 -19.32
CA PHE A 885 -28.90 35.11 -20.36
C PHE A 885 -27.45 35.34 -19.91
N ALA A 886 -26.51 34.62 -20.51
CA ALA A 886 -25.14 34.52 -20.01
C ALA A 886 -24.13 34.12 -21.11
N GLY A 887 -22.93 33.67 -20.71
CA GLY A 887 -21.83 33.41 -21.64
C GLY A 887 -22.15 32.43 -22.79
N ASN A 888 -23.00 31.43 -22.56
CA ASN A 888 -23.40 30.45 -23.58
C ASN A 888 -24.25 31.08 -24.70
N ASP A 889 -24.93 32.19 -24.45
CA ASP A 889 -25.67 32.92 -25.49
C ASP A 889 -24.73 33.64 -26.47
N ILE A 890 -23.48 33.90 -26.05
CA ILE A 890 -22.40 34.42 -26.90
C ILE A 890 -21.61 33.28 -27.55
N TRP A 891 -21.15 32.33 -26.73
CA TRP A 891 -20.13 31.33 -27.09
C TRP A 891 -20.69 29.99 -27.56
N GLY A 892 -21.96 29.69 -27.26
CA GLY A 892 -22.61 28.44 -27.60
C GLY A 892 -23.06 28.35 -29.06
N SER A 893 -23.80 27.29 -29.37
CA SER A 893 -24.28 27.01 -30.74
C SER A 893 -25.68 27.56 -31.03
N GLY A 894 -26.08 28.63 -30.35
CA GLY A 894 -27.44 29.16 -30.40
C GLY A 894 -28.46 28.25 -29.71
N TYR A 895 -29.75 28.54 -29.90
CA TYR A 895 -30.82 27.88 -29.16
C TYR A 895 -30.96 26.41 -29.56
N LYS A 896 -30.56 25.50 -28.65
CA LYS A 896 -30.53 24.03 -28.84
C LYS A 896 -29.67 23.55 -30.03
N GLY A 897 -28.67 24.32 -30.43
CA GLY A 897 -27.71 23.89 -31.45
C GLY A 897 -26.62 22.99 -30.86
N ASN A 898 -26.20 21.99 -31.63
CA ASN A 898 -25.04 21.13 -31.29
C ASN A 898 -23.87 21.31 -32.27
N LEU A 899 -24.02 22.19 -33.27
CA LEU A 899 -23.01 22.41 -34.30
C LEU A 899 -21.90 23.34 -33.78
N LYS A 900 -20.63 22.95 -33.95
CA LYS A 900 -19.46 23.75 -33.58
C LYS A 900 -19.15 24.87 -34.57
N ASP A 901 -20.15 25.68 -34.90
CA ASP A 901 -20.11 26.60 -36.04
C ASP A 901 -20.45 28.06 -35.69
N ASN A 902 -20.31 28.42 -34.41
CA ASN A 902 -20.43 29.79 -33.92
C ASN A 902 -19.53 30.77 -34.71
N GLY A 903 -20.01 31.99 -34.95
CA GLY A 903 -19.30 33.02 -35.71
C GLY A 903 -17.90 33.31 -35.17
N PHE A 904 -17.70 33.33 -33.85
CA PHE A 904 -16.39 33.54 -33.24
C PHE A 904 -15.39 32.42 -33.59
N ILE A 905 -15.85 31.16 -33.63
CA ILE A 905 -15.00 30.01 -34.03
C ILE A 905 -14.61 30.15 -35.50
N ARG A 906 -15.57 30.50 -36.37
CA ARG A 906 -15.31 30.70 -37.81
C ARG A 906 -14.36 31.86 -38.07
N ASN A 907 -14.56 32.98 -37.37
CA ASN A 907 -13.69 34.15 -37.43
C ASN A 907 -12.24 33.77 -37.08
N TYR A 908 -12.07 33.03 -35.98
CA TYR A 908 -10.76 32.56 -35.57
C TYR A 908 -10.14 31.59 -36.58
N GLN A 909 -10.90 30.65 -37.15
CA GLN A 909 -10.40 29.74 -38.18
C GLN A 909 -9.91 30.49 -39.43
N THR A 910 -10.60 31.57 -39.83
CA THR A 910 -10.16 32.44 -40.91
C THR A 910 -8.90 33.21 -40.51
N PHE A 911 -8.92 33.88 -39.36
CA PHE A 911 -7.78 34.63 -38.83
C PHE A 911 -6.52 33.77 -38.67
N GLN A 912 -6.66 32.56 -38.14
CA GLN A 912 -5.58 31.58 -37.99
C GLN A 912 -4.93 31.24 -39.33
N LYS A 913 -5.75 31.03 -40.38
CA LYS A 913 -5.27 30.73 -41.74
C LYS A 913 -4.60 31.94 -42.37
N GLU A 914 -5.21 33.12 -42.29
CA GLU A 914 -4.70 34.36 -42.88
C GLU A 914 -3.37 34.80 -42.25
N ASN A 915 -3.19 34.55 -40.95
CA ASN A 915 -2.00 34.94 -40.21
C ASN A 915 -0.99 33.79 -40.03
N ASN A 916 -1.21 32.63 -40.66
CA ASN A 916 -0.34 31.44 -40.57
C ASN A 916 0.04 31.04 -39.12
N ILE A 917 -0.95 31.03 -38.22
CA ILE A 917 -0.72 30.75 -36.79
C ILE A 917 -0.62 29.22 -36.59
N GLU A 918 0.62 28.71 -36.59
CA GLU A 918 0.93 27.31 -36.30
C GLU A 918 1.72 27.18 -34.99
N THR A 919 1.09 26.59 -33.97
CA THR A 919 1.68 26.44 -32.63
C THR A 919 1.67 24.99 -32.16
N LYS A 920 2.53 24.68 -31.19
CA LYS A 920 2.55 23.36 -30.52
C LYS A 920 1.21 22.97 -29.87
N ASP A 921 0.36 23.96 -29.60
CA ASP A 921 -0.94 23.80 -28.93
C ASP A 921 -2.07 23.46 -29.94
N ASN A 922 -1.83 23.59 -31.25
CA ASN A 922 -2.82 23.31 -32.30
C ASN A 922 -3.42 21.90 -32.23
N LYS A 923 -2.65 20.91 -31.77
CA LYS A 923 -3.12 19.53 -31.57
C LYS A 923 -4.30 19.46 -30.60
N TYR A 924 -4.29 20.24 -29.52
CA TYR A 924 -5.38 20.28 -28.54
C TYR A 924 -6.66 20.85 -29.16
N LEU A 925 -6.54 21.88 -30.00
CA LEU A 925 -7.67 22.47 -30.72
C LEU A 925 -8.29 21.48 -31.72
N LEU A 926 -7.46 20.76 -32.48
CA LEU A 926 -7.93 19.75 -33.44
C LEU A 926 -8.66 18.60 -32.77
N ASN A 927 -8.15 18.13 -31.63
CA ASN A 927 -8.80 17.09 -30.84
C ASN A 927 -10.14 17.57 -30.28
N ALA A 928 -10.16 18.77 -29.68
CA ALA A 928 -11.39 19.35 -29.16
C ALA A 928 -12.44 19.55 -30.26
N GLN A 929 -12.03 19.92 -31.48
CA GLN A 929 -12.92 20.00 -32.64
C GLN A 929 -13.55 18.66 -33.00
N ARG A 930 -12.78 17.56 -32.96
CA ARG A 930 -13.23 16.21 -33.33
C ARG A 930 -14.05 15.49 -32.26
N ASP A 931 -13.87 15.81 -30.99
CA ASP A 931 -14.59 15.14 -29.89
C ASP A 931 -16.07 15.56 -29.84
N ASN A 932 -16.97 14.63 -30.12
CA ASN A 932 -18.42 14.87 -30.11
C ASN A 932 -19.00 15.14 -28.71
N ASN A 933 -18.27 14.84 -27.63
CA ASN A 933 -18.70 15.12 -26.27
C ASN A 933 -18.43 16.57 -25.84
N LEU A 934 -17.62 17.32 -26.61
CA LEU A 934 -17.31 18.72 -26.33
C LEU A 934 -18.18 19.66 -27.16
N SER A 935 -18.59 20.78 -26.58
CA SER A 935 -19.46 21.79 -27.19
C SER A 935 -18.69 23.01 -27.74
N SER A 936 -19.38 23.96 -28.41
CA SER A 936 -18.74 25.19 -28.92
C SER A 936 -18.10 26.04 -27.82
N ASP A 937 -18.74 26.16 -26.68
CA ASP A 937 -18.23 26.89 -25.52
C ASP A 937 -17.00 26.20 -24.89
N ASP A 938 -16.89 24.87 -24.98
CA ASP A 938 -15.65 24.15 -24.62
C ASP A 938 -14.49 24.55 -25.54
N LEU A 939 -14.72 24.61 -26.86
CA LEU A 939 -13.71 25.05 -27.82
C LEU A 939 -13.28 26.49 -27.57
N ILE A 940 -14.23 27.40 -27.36
CA ILE A 940 -13.93 28.82 -27.10
C ILE A 940 -13.18 28.98 -25.77
N SER A 941 -13.54 28.21 -24.75
CA SER A 941 -12.81 28.18 -23.48
C SER A 941 -11.34 27.76 -23.68
N LEU A 942 -11.09 26.76 -24.53
CA LEU A 942 -9.74 26.33 -24.90
C LEU A 942 -8.99 27.43 -25.68
N LEU A 943 -9.66 28.13 -26.60
CA LEU A 943 -9.07 29.25 -27.32
C LEU A 943 -8.65 30.40 -26.38
N PHE A 944 -9.49 30.77 -25.42
CA PHE A 944 -9.15 31.78 -24.41
C PHE A 944 -8.01 31.33 -23.48
N ARG A 945 -7.94 30.04 -23.13
CA ARG A 945 -6.85 29.51 -22.29
C ARG A 945 -5.48 29.66 -22.96
N TYR A 946 -5.41 29.37 -24.25
CA TYR A 946 -4.20 29.45 -25.06
C TYR A 946 -4.15 30.74 -25.88
N ASP A 947 -4.83 31.80 -25.45
CA ASP A 947 -4.96 33.06 -26.20
C ASP A 947 -3.61 33.69 -26.54
N LYS A 948 -2.59 33.52 -25.68
CA LYS A 948 -1.23 33.97 -25.97
C LYS A 948 -0.58 33.25 -27.16
N SER A 949 -0.92 31.97 -27.37
CA SER A 949 -0.44 31.17 -28.50
C SER A 949 -1.31 31.40 -29.74
N PHE A 950 -2.63 31.48 -29.55
CA PHE A 950 -3.63 31.49 -30.61
C PHE A 950 -3.97 32.89 -31.13
N GLY A 951 -3.90 33.94 -30.31
CA GLY A 951 -4.34 35.28 -30.68
C GLY A 951 -5.86 35.36 -30.90
N PHE A 952 -6.64 34.63 -30.11
CA PHE A 952 -8.10 34.56 -30.26
C PHE A 952 -8.76 35.92 -29.96
N SER A 953 -8.38 36.58 -28.87
CA SER A 953 -8.86 37.92 -28.50
C SER A 953 -8.53 38.95 -29.59
N GLU A 954 -7.32 38.89 -30.15
CA GLU A 954 -6.88 39.77 -31.23
C GLU A 954 -7.68 39.54 -32.53
N SER A 955 -8.05 38.29 -32.82
CA SER A 955 -8.90 37.96 -33.96
C SER A 955 -10.26 38.68 -33.91
N ILE A 956 -10.75 39.00 -32.70
CA ILE A 956 -12.02 39.68 -32.47
C ILE A 956 -11.82 41.20 -32.47
N THR A 957 -10.91 41.73 -31.65
CA THR A 957 -10.79 43.18 -31.43
C THR A 957 -10.09 43.89 -32.59
N ASN A 958 -9.10 43.26 -33.22
CA ASN A 958 -8.34 43.84 -34.33
C ASN A 958 -8.68 43.20 -35.67
N GLY A 959 -8.80 41.87 -35.71
CA GLY A 959 -9.06 41.12 -36.95
C GLY A 959 -10.45 41.41 -37.53
N ASN A 960 -11.48 41.42 -36.67
CA ASN A 960 -12.85 41.72 -37.09
C ASN A 960 -13.61 42.54 -36.03
N PRO A 961 -13.30 43.84 -35.87
CA PRO A 961 -13.86 44.68 -34.81
C PRO A 961 -15.40 44.70 -34.81
N ASN A 962 -16.02 44.64 -35.98
CA ASN A 962 -17.48 44.57 -36.16
C ASN A 962 -18.13 43.38 -35.45
N LEU A 963 -17.41 42.29 -35.19
CA LEU A 963 -17.90 41.14 -34.43
C LEU A 963 -18.07 41.47 -32.94
N SER A 964 -17.30 42.43 -32.42
CA SER A 964 -17.37 42.88 -31.02
C SER A 964 -18.73 43.45 -30.66
N ILE A 965 -19.53 43.93 -31.64
CA ILE A 965 -20.87 44.46 -31.38
C ILE A 965 -21.79 43.45 -30.68
N VAL A 966 -21.58 42.15 -30.90
CA VAL A 966 -22.31 41.09 -30.21
C VAL A 966 -22.04 41.13 -28.70
N LEU A 967 -20.78 41.38 -28.31
CA LEU A 967 -20.35 41.50 -26.91
C LEU A 967 -20.92 42.77 -26.26
N TYR A 968 -20.90 43.89 -26.99
CA TYR A 968 -21.49 45.16 -26.54
C TYR A 968 -22.99 45.04 -26.35
N LEU A 969 -23.71 44.36 -27.24
CA LEU A 969 -25.15 44.13 -27.12
C LEU A 969 -25.50 43.27 -25.91
N HIS A 970 -24.75 42.19 -25.68
CA HIS A 970 -24.96 41.35 -24.49
C HIS A 970 -24.76 42.15 -23.19
N TYR A 971 -23.67 42.91 -23.10
CA TYR A 971 -23.41 43.77 -21.93
C TYR A 971 -24.52 44.81 -21.74
N SER A 972 -24.88 45.51 -22.81
CA SER A 972 -25.88 46.58 -22.77
C SER A 972 -27.27 46.07 -22.39
N ALA A 973 -27.65 44.87 -22.82
CA ALA A 973 -28.92 44.24 -22.44
C ALA A 973 -29.02 43.96 -20.93
N ILE A 974 -27.91 43.54 -20.30
CA ILE A 974 -27.85 43.33 -18.85
C ILE A 974 -27.95 44.68 -18.11
N ILE A 975 -27.21 45.71 -18.57
CA ILE A 975 -27.30 47.05 -17.99
C ILE A 975 -28.70 47.64 -18.12
N TYR A 976 -29.33 47.48 -19.29
CA TYR A 976 -30.70 47.92 -19.53
C TYR A 976 -31.66 47.28 -18.53
N HIS A 977 -31.55 45.97 -18.33
CA HIS A 977 -32.38 45.25 -17.37
C HIS A 977 -32.15 45.69 -15.92
N ILE A 978 -30.90 45.96 -15.53
CA ILE A 978 -30.58 46.56 -14.22
C ILE A 978 -31.29 47.91 -14.04
N CYS A 979 -31.25 48.78 -15.05
CA CYS A 979 -31.96 50.06 -15.03
C CYS A 979 -33.48 49.87 -14.88
N GLN A 980 -34.06 48.87 -15.54
CA GLN A 980 -35.48 48.56 -15.36
C GLN A 980 -35.80 48.17 -13.91
N ILE A 981 -34.98 47.33 -13.28
CA ILE A 981 -35.15 46.95 -11.86
C ILE A 981 -35.04 48.19 -10.95
N ILE A 982 -34.03 49.03 -11.18
CA ILE A 982 -33.79 50.27 -10.42
C ILE A 982 -34.99 51.21 -10.51
N ASP A 983 -35.54 51.41 -11.70
CA ASP A 983 -36.67 52.32 -11.94
C ASP A 983 -37.98 51.80 -11.33
N VAL A 984 -38.19 50.49 -11.29
CA VAL A 984 -39.37 49.90 -10.65
C VAL A 984 -39.25 49.91 -9.12
N LYS A 985 -38.08 49.56 -8.57
CA LYS A 985 -37.81 49.56 -7.12
C LYS A 985 -37.53 50.95 -6.54
N LYS A 986 -37.43 51.98 -7.39
CA LYS A 986 -37.07 53.35 -6.98
C LYS A 986 -35.75 53.37 -6.21
N TYR A 987 -34.80 52.56 -6.65
CA TYR A 987 -33.43 52.60 -6.16
C TYR A 987 -32.66 53.76 -6.82
N PRO A 988 -31.68 54.35 -6.13
CA PRO A 988 -30.70 55.20 -6.80
C PRO A 988 -29.82 54.35 -7.72
N LEU A 989 -29.23 54.98 -8.74
CA LEU A 989 -28.15 54.35 -9.49
C LEU A 989 -27.00 53.95 -8.55
N PRO A 990 -26.36 52.78 -8.76
CA PRO A 990 -25.31 52.28 -7.88
C PRO A 990 -24.05 53.14 -7.96
N GLN A 991 -23.29 53.15 -6.87
CA GLN A 991 -21.93 53.71 -6.86
C GLN A 991 -20.93 52.71 -7.46
N TYR A 992 -21.15 51.41 -7.25
CA TYR A 992 -20.27 50.37 -7.78
C TYR A 992 -21.07 49.32 -8.54
N LEU A 993 -20.61 48.98 -9.75
CA LEU A 993 -21.11 47.86 -10.51
C LEU A 993 -19.98 46.81 -10.62
N SER A 994 -20.12 45.71 -9.90
CA SER A 994 -19.14 44.62 -9.89
C SER A 994 -19.60 43.49 -10.79
N PHE A 995 -18.71 42.97 -11.63
CA PHE A 995 -18.95 41.79 -12.44
C PHE A 995 -18.16 40.59 -11.94
N THR A 996 -18.86 39.47 -11.79
CA THR A 996 -18.32 38.15 -11.48
C THR A 996 -18.78 37.12 -12.51
N GLY A 997 -18.43 35.85 -12.30
CA GLY A 997 -18.76 34.73 -13.17
C GLY A 997 -17.85 34.63 -14.40
N LYS A 998 -17.55 33.40 -14.82
CA LYS A 998 -16.64 33.15 -15.97
C LYS A 998 -17.14 33.78 -17.27
N GLY A 999 -18.46 33.87 -17.42
CA GLY A 999 -19.11 34.50 -18.56
C GLY A 999 -18.82 36.01 -18.66
N SER A 1000 -18.43 36.70 -17.58
CA SER A 1000 -18.05 38.12 -17.66
C SER A 1000 -16.63 38.35 -18.16
N GLN A 1001 -15.82 37.31 -18.40
CA GLN A 1001 -14.44 37.50 -18.86
C GLN A 1001 -14.34 38.20 -20.22
N TYR A 1002 -15.38 38.14 -21.05
CA TYR A 1002 -15.42 38.86 -22.32
C TYR A 1002 -15.43 40.39 -22.13
N LEU A 1003 -15.78 40.90 -20.95
CA LEU A 1003 -15.74 42.34 -20.66
C LEU A 1003 -14.33 42.93 -20.84
N LYS A 1004 -13.29 42.09 -20.72
CA LYS A 1004 -11.90 42.47 -21.02
C LYS A 1004 -11.63 42.70 -22.52
N LEU A 1005 -12.51 42.21 -23.39
CA LEU A 1005 -12.46 42.47 -24.83
C LEU A 1005 -13.19 43.78 -25.20
N LEU A 1006 -14.09 44.25 -24.34
CA LEU A 1006 -14.76 45.53 -24.55
C LEU A 1006 -13.77 46.68 -24.34
N CYS A 1007 -13.96 47.76 -25.09
CA CYS A 1007 -13.15 48.97 -25.02
C CYS A 1007 -11.64 48.70 -25.08
N ASN A 1008 -11.21 47.68 -25.84
CA ASN A 1008 -9.83 47.19 -25.90
C ASN A 1008 -9.18 46.91 -24.52
N GLY A 1009 -9.99 46.49 -23.54
CA GLY A 1009 -9.55 46.17 -22.19
C GLY A 1009 -9.39 47.38 -21.26
N SER A 1010 -9.76 48.59 -21.68
CA SER A 1010 -9.68 49.79 -20.84
C SER A 1010 -10.87 49.88 -19.87
N GLU A 1011 -10.63 49.68 -18.57
CA GLU A 1011 -11.64 49.86 -17.52
C GLU A 1011 -12.18 51.30 -17.48
N LYS A 1012 -11.34 52.30 -17.77
CA LYS A 1012 -11.77 53.69 -17.83
C LYS A 1012 -12.80 53.91 -18.95
N GLU A 1013 -12.58 53.31 -20.11
CA GLU A 1013 -13.51 53.45 -21.23
C GLU A 1013 -14.75 52.58 -21.03
N LEU A 1014 -14.64 51.41 -20.40
CA LEU A 1014 -15.81 50.63 -19.99
C LEU A 1014 -16.70 51.42 -19.00
N ASN A 1015 -16.09 52.16 -18.08
CA ASN A 1015 -16.78 53.09 -17.19
C ASN A 1015 -17.51 54.19 -17.97
N ASN A 1016 -16.84 54.82 -18.94
CA ASN A 1016 -17.44 55.85 -19.79
C ASN A 1016 -18.62 55.29 -20.59
N PHE A 1017 -18.44 54.11 -21.20
CA PHE A 1017 -19.49 53.42 -21.94
C PHE A 1017 -20.71 53.14 -21.06
N THR A 1018 -20.49 52.61 -19.85
CA THR A 1018 -21.59 52.30 -18.91
C THR A 1018 -22.33 53.56 -18.47
N LYS A 1019 -21.64 54.70 -18.32
CA LYS A 1019 -22.29 56.00 -18.08
C LYS A 1019 -23.18 56.43 -19.25
N LEU A 1020 -22.73 56.24 -20.49
CA LEU A 1020 -23.56 56.50 -21.67
C LEU A 1020 -24.80 55.61 -21.69
N LEU A 1021 -24.67 54.34 -21.30
CA LEU A 1021 -25.82 53.43 -21.17
C LEU A 1021 -26.80 53.92 -20.10
N PHE A 1022 -26.31 54.35 -18.92
CA PHE A 1022 -27.18 54.92 -17.89
C PHE A 1022 -27.90 56.18 -18.36
N GLU A 1023 -27.22 57.09 -19.08
CA GLU A 1023 -27.85 58.27 -19.69
C GLU A 1023 -28.93 57.90 -20.72
N ALA A 1024 -28.72 56.83 -21.49
CA ALA A 1024 -29.67 56.37 -22.50
C ALA A 1024 -30.88 55.65 -21.90
N TYR A 1025 -30.70 54.97 -20.76
CA TYR A 1025 -31.70 54.07 -20.19
C TYR A 1025 -32.46 54.64 -18.99
N SER A 1026 -31.87 55.57 -18.23
CA SER A 1026 -32.46 56.14 -17.02
C SER A 1026 -32.41 57.66 -17.03
N ASN A 1027 -33.38 58.29 -16.36
CA ASN A 1027 -33.42 59.74 -16.15
C ASN A 1027 -32.77 60.16 -14.81
N GLN A 1028 -32.19 59.22 -14.06
CA GLN A 1028 -31.57 59.49 -12.76
C GLN A 1028 -30.16 60.09 -12.91
N SER A 1029 -29.72 60.86 -11.91
CA SER A 1029 -28.36 61.40 -11.86
C SER A 1029 -27.34 60.31 -11.51
N ILE A 1030 -26.30 60.17 -12.33
CA ILE A 1030 -25.21 59.22 -12.09
C ILE A 1030 -24.31 59.70 -10.93
N PRO A 1031 -23.99 58.85 -9.94
CA PRO A 1031 -23.04 59.21 -8.88
C PRO A 1031 -21.67 59.62 -9.44
N ALA A 1032 -21.10 60.72 -8.92
CA ALA A 1032 -19.80 61.21 -9.38
C ALA A 1032 -18.66 60.19 -9.17
N SER A 1033 -18.79 59.36 -8.12
CA SER A 1033 -17.86 58.28 -7.77
C SER A 1033 -18.18 56.93 -8.45
N PHE A 1034 -19.08 56.90 -9.45
CA PHE A 1034 -19.47 55.66 -10.13
C PHE A 1034 -18.27 54.91 -10.73
N GLN A 1035 -18.15 53.62 -10.42
CA GLN A 1035 -17.13 52.73 -10.96
C GLN A 1035 -17.66 51.34 -11.29
N VAL A 1036 -17.19 50.80 -12.41
CA VAL A 1036 -17.34 49.42 -12.85
C VAL A 1036 -16.08 48.64 -12.45
N HIS A 1037 -16.26 47.55 -11.72
CA HIS A 1037 -15.20 46.62 -11.33
C HIS A 1037 -15.36 45.31 -12.10
N VAL A 1038 -14.37 44.99 -12.94
CA VAL A 1038 -14.32 43.71 -13.67
C VAL A 1038 -13.26 42.83 -13.01
N ASN A 1039 -13.71 41.80 -12.31
CA ASN A 1039 -12.79 40.97 -11.54
C ASN A 1039 -12.00 39.99 -12.43
N GLU A 1040 -10.72 39.76 -12.10
CA GLU A 1040 -9.86 38.93 -12.93
C GLU A 1040 -10.20 37.44 -12.88
N ASP A 1041 -10.48 36.91 -11.68
CA ASP A 1041 -10.83 35.50 -11.46
C ASP A 1041 -12.09 35.37 -10.58
N PRO A 1042 -13.28 35.35 -11.19
CA PRO A 1042 -14.51 35.36 -10.42
C PRO A 1042 -14.74 34.11 -9.56
N LYS A 1043 -14.18 32.96 -9.95
CA LYS A 1043 -14.29 31.72 -9.17
C LYS A 1043 -13.52 31.79 -7.85
N VAL A 1044 -12.39 32.50 -7.85
CA VAL A 1044 -11.64 32.81 -6.63
C VAL A 1044 -12.47 33.69 -5.70
N ILE A 1045 -13.15 34.70 -6.25
CA ILE A 1045 -13.94 35.65 -5.46
C ILE A 1045 -15.15 34.99 -4.82
N THR A 1046 -15.89 34.14 -5.54
CA THR A 1046 -17.05 33.43 -4.98
C THR A 1046 -16.63 32.50 -3.84
N ALA A 1047 -15.55 31.71 -4.00
CA ALA A 1047 -15.05 30.84 -2.94
C ALA A 1047 -14.52 31.64 -1.73
N ASN A 1048 -13.73 32.68 -1.97
CA ASN A 1048 -13.22 33.55 -0.88
C ASN A 1048 -14.36 34.26 -0.15
N GLY A 1049 -15.34 34.76 -0.90
CA GLY A 1049 -16.53 35.42 -0.37
C GLY A 1049 -17.41 34.51 0.46
N THR A 1050 -17.48 33.22 0.09
CA THR A 1050 -18.19 32.19 0.86
C THR A 1050 -17.58 32.03 2.26
N ILE A 1051 -16.24 32.06 2.36
CA ILE A 1051 -15.54 32.03 3.65
C ILE A 1051 -15.79 33.31 4.45
N GLU A 1052 -15.71 34.47 3.81
CA GLU A 1052 -15.93 35.76 4.48
C GLU A 1052 -17.38 35.96 4.94
N TYR A 1053 -18.36 35.43 4.20
CA TYR A 1053 -19.77 35.40 4.58
C TYR A 1053 -19.98 34.58 5.85
N PHE A 1054 -19.42 33.36 5.89
CA PHE A 1054 -19.55 32.48 7.05
C PHE A 1054 -18.92 33.08 8.31
N GLY A 1055 -17.86 33.89 8.15
CA GLY A 1055 -17.21 34.61 9.23
C GLY A 1055 -17.85 35.96 9.60
N ALA A 1056 -18.87 36.44 8.89
CA ALA A 1056 -19.54 37.71 9.17
C ALA A 1056 -20.52 37.58 10.35
N ASP A 1057 -20.78 38.69 11.06
CA ASP A 1057 -21.76 38.72 12.14
C ASP A 1057 -23.17 38.40 11.60
N LEU A 1058 -24.00 37.74 12.39
CA LEU A 1058 -25.35 37.32 11.98
C LEU A 1058 -26.26 38.50 11.53
N GLN A 1059 -25.94 39.72 11.94
CA GLN A 1059 -26.67 40.93 11.54
C GLN A 1059 -26.27 41.44 10.14
N ASP A 1060 -25.05 41.09 9.70
CA ASP A 1060 -24.49 41.46 8.39
C ASP A 1060 -24.67 40.33 7.37
N GLN A 1061 -24.95 39.11 7.83
CA GLN A 1061 -25.36 38.01 6.96
C GLN A 1061 -26.73 38.32 6.34
N PHE A 1062 -26.86 38.06 5.04
CA PHE A 1062 -28.07 38.32 4.28
C PHE A 1062 -29.26 37.55 4.88
N VAL A 1063 -30.18 38.27 5.51
CA VAL A 1063 -31.49 37.73 5.91
C VAL A 1063 -32.41 37.83 4.70
N GLU A 1064 -32.74 36.68 4.11
CA GLU A 1064 -33.74 36.61 3.05
C GLU A 1064 -35.09 37.09 3.61
N ILE A 1065 -35.53 38.27 3.20
CA ILE A 1065 -36.85 38.79 3.55
C ILE A 1065 -37.87 37.95 2.79
N SER A 1066 -38.87 37.39 3.51
CA SER A 1066 -39.96 36.63 2.89
C SER A 1066 -40.60 37.44 1.76
N ARG A 1067 -40.88 36.76 0.64
CA ARG A 1067 -41.37 37.32 -0.63
C ARG A 1067 -42.79 37.93 -0.57
N ASP A 1068 -43.36 38.12 0.62
CA ASP A 1068 -44.74 38.57 0.86
C ASP A 1068 -44.91 40.10 0.93
N ALA A 1069 -43.96 40.88 0.39
CA ALA A 1069 -44.13 42.33 0.32
C ALA A 1069 -45.06 42.69 -0.86
N ASP A 1070 -46.33 42.94 -0.52
CA ASP A 1070 -47.43 43.41 -1.37
C ASP A 1070 -47.02 44.55 -2.33
N PHE A 1071 -47.20 44.33 -3.64
CA PHE A 1071 -47.07 45.34 -4.70
C PHE A 1071 -48.27 45.23 -5.64
N SER A 1072 -49.43 45.71 -5.21
CA SER A 1072 -50.58 45.92 -6.11
C SER A 1072 -50.93 47.41 -6.21
N ALA A 1073 -50.67 48.00 -7.38
CA ALA A 1073 -51.22 49.31 -7.76
C ALA A 1073 -52.00 49.14 -9.06
N THR A 1074 -53.31 49.00 -8.92
CA THR A 1074 -54.29 48.82 -10.01
C THR A 1074 -54.27 49.98 -11.01
N ASP A 1075 -53.79 49.76 -12.24
CA ASP A 1075 -53.95 50.73 -13.34
C ASP A 1075 -53.81 50.07 -14.74
N SER A 1076 -54.48 50.63 -15.75
CA SER A 1076 -54.81 49.95 -17.04
C SER A 1076 -53.80 50.11 -18.19
N ASP A 1077 -52.54 50.50 -17.93
CA ASP A 1077 -51.50 50.70 -18.97
C ASP A 1077 -50.72 49.40 -19.29
N PRO A 1078 -50.73 48.88 -20.53
CA PRO A 1078 -49.95 47.71 -20.95
C PRO A 1078 -48.44 47.83 -20.67
N ARG A 1079 -47.88 49.04 -20.61
CA ARG A 1079 -46.47 49.28 -20.25
C ARG A 1079 -46.20 49.08 -18.76
N LYS A 1080 -47.18 49.34 -17.88
CA LYS A 1080 -47.07 49.10 -16.43
C LYS A 1080 -47.21 47.61 -16.08
N LYS A 1081 -48.09 46.85 -16.76
CA LYS A 1081 -48.14 45.38 -16.64
C LYS A 1081 -46.80 44.72 -16.99
N TYR A 1082 -46.09 45.23 -18.00
CA TYR A 1082 -44.74 44.78 -18.32
C TYR A 1082 -43.71 45.19 -17.24
N GLN A 1083 -43.85 46.34 -16.59
CA GLN A 1083 -42.98 46.77 -15.47
C GLN A 1083 -43.21 45.96 -14.19
N GLU A 1084 -44.45 45.55 -13.89
CA GLU A 1084 -44.76 44.56 -12.84
C GLU A 1084 -44.15 43.18 -13.19
N PHE A 1085 -44.15 42.81 -14.48
CA PHE A 1085 -43.58 41.56 -15.00
C PHE A 1085 -42.04 41.48 -14.98
N VAL A 1086 -41.32 42.57 -15.30
CA VAL A 1086 -39.85 42.67 -15.22
C VAL A 1086 -39.33 42.21 -13.84
N LEU A 1087 -40.17 42.28 -12.80
CA LEU A 1087 -39.87 41.79 -11.46
C LEU A 1087 -40.62 40.51 -11.06
N SER A 1088 -41.87 40.29 -11.50
CA SER A 1088 -42.66 39.13 -11.07
C SER A 1088 -42.20 37.81 -11.69
N GLY A 1089 -41.53 37.83 -12.85
CA GLY A 1089 -40.86 36.65 -13.42
C GLY A 1089 -39.64 36.18 -12.61
N ASP A 1090 -39.09 37.06 -11.77
CA ASP A 1090 -37.92 36.80 -10.92
C ASP A 1090 -38.29 36.57 -9.44
N LEU A 1091 -39.59 36.68 -9.10
CA LEU A 1091 -40.13 36.49 -7.76
C LEU A 1091 -41.08 35.27 -7.79
N GLN A 1092 -40.68 34.10 -7.29
CA GLN A 1092 -41.68 33.03 -7.11
C GLN A 1092 -42.64 33.45 -6.01
N THR A 1093 -43.81 33.97 -6.40
CA THR A 1093 -44.91 34.32 -5.52
C THR A 1093 -45.69 33.06 -5.18
N GLY A 1094 -45.63 32.66 -3.90
CA GLY A 1094 -46.43 31.60 -3.32
C GLY A 1094 -47.70 32.15 -2.66
N SER A 1095 -48.51 32.93 -3.37
CA SER A 1095 -49.89 33.19 -2.97
C SER A 1095 -50.75 33.47 -4.20
N VAL A 1096 -51.79 32.64 -4.34
CA VAL A 1096 -52.84 32.79 -5.35
C VAL A 1096 -53.66 34.04 -5.00
N ASP A 1097 -53.41 35.16 -5.69
CA ASP A 1097 -54.44 36.19 -5.90
C ASP A 1097 -54.27 36.88 -7.28
N SER A 1098 -55.18 36.48 -8.17
CA SER A 1098 -55.74 37.07 -9.41
C SER A 1098 -54.99 37.98 -10.40
N ASN A 1099 -53.73 38.43 -10.22
CA ASN A 1099 -53.12 39.40 -11.17
C ASN A 1099 -51.69 39.13 -11.68
N ALA A 1100 -51.06 37.99 -11.36
CA ALA A 1100 -49.74 37.65 -11.93
C ALA A 1100 -49.87 37.06 -13.35
N ALA A 1101 -49.05 37.53 -14.29
CA ALA A 1101 -49.02 36.98 -15.65
C ALA A 1101 -48.51 35.53 -15.63
N THR A 1102 -49.26 34.62 -16.27
CA THR A 1102 -48.94 33.19 -16.32
C THR A 1102 -48.41 32.80 -17.68
N ILE A 1103 -47.97 31.55 -17.82
CA ILE A 1103 -47.53 31.01 -19.11
C ILE A 1103 -48.67 31.05 -20.14
N SER A 1104 -49.94 30.92 -19.72
CA SER A 1104 -51.10 31.01 -20.61
C SER A 1104 -51.21 32.36 -21.32
N ASP A 1105 -50.78 33.46 -20.69
CA ASP A 1105 -50.73 34.80 -21.29
C ASP A 1105 -49.71 34.91 -22.45
N THR A 1106 -48.86 33.90 -22.65
CA THR A 1106 -47.84 33.90 -23.71
C THR A 1106 -48.18 32.98 -24.89
N LEU A 1107 -49.28 32.24 -24.83
CA LEU A 1107 -49.65 31.24 -25.84
C LEU A 1107 -49.96 31.91 -27.19
N GLU A 1108 -50.73 32.99 -27.16
CA GLU A 1108 -51.06 33.77 -28.36
C GLU A 1108 -50.04 34.90 -28.55
N LEU A 1109 -49.41 34.94 -29.73
CA LEU A 1109 -48.36 35.93 -30.06
C LEU A 1109 -48.86 37.38 -30.03
N ASP A 1110 -50.16 37.60 -30.26
CA ASP A 1110 -50.81 38.91 -30.23
C ASP A 1110 -51.28 39.34 -28.83
N ASN A 1111 -51.05 38.52 -27.80
CA ASN A 1111 -51.29 38.91 -26.43
C ASN A 1111 -50.45 40.16 -26.06
N ALA A 1112 -51.05 41.05 -25.27
CA ALA A 1112 -50.41 42.27 -24.79
C ALA A 1112 -49.06 42.04 -24.10
N VAL A 1113 -48.86 40.89 -23.43
CA VAL A 1113 -47.58 40.51 -22.82
C VAL A 1113 -46.50 40.34 -23.87
N ASN A 1114 -46.75 39.52 -24.90
CA ASN A 1114 -45.81 39.24 -25.98
C ASN A 1114 -45.47 40.52 -26.78
N ILE A 1115 -46.49 41.33 -27.12
CA ILE A 1115 -46.30 42.61 -27.80
C ILE A 1115 -45.50 43.59 -26.92
N GLY A 1116 -45.78 43.63 -25.62
CA GLY A 1116 -45.07 44.47 -24.66
C GLY A 1116 -43.58 44.14 -24.57
N VAL A 1117 -43.25 42.84 -24.50
CA VAL A 1117 -41.87 42.34 -24.51
C VAL A 1117 -41.15 42.77 -25.79
N LEU A 1118 -41.75 42.52 -26.96
CA LEU A 1118 -41.14 42.86 -28.25
C LEU A 1118 -40.95 44.37 -28.43
N LYS A 1119 -41.91 45.19 -27.97
CA LYS A 1119 -41.76 46.65 -27.96
C LYS A 1119 -40.60 47.10 -27.06
N ASN A 1120 -40.48 46.53 -25.87
CA ASN A 1120 -39.37 46.85 -24.97
C ASN A 1120 -38.00 46.41 -25.53
N VAL A 1121 -37.94 45.25 -26.21
CA VAL A 1121 -36.74 44.82 -26.92
C VAL A 1121 -36.38 45.81 -28.03
N ASN A 1122 -37.35 46.26 -28.84
CA ASN A 1122 -37.11 47.28 -29.85
C ASN A 1122 -36.64 48.61 -29.26
N GLU A 1123 -37.25 49.05 -28.16
CA GLU A 1123 -36.85 50.28 -27.46
C GLU A 1123 -35.40 50.18 -26.96
N PHE A 1124 -35.00 49.03 -26.40
CA PHE A 1124 -33.61 48.76 -26.03
C PHE A 1124 -32.68 48.84 -27.25
N ILE A 1125 -33.01 48.16 -28.35
CA ILE A 1125 -32.18 48.15 -29.56
C ILE A 1125 -32.07 49.55 -30.16
N GLU A 1126 -33.15 50.33 -30.18
CA GLU A 1126 -33.14 51.72 -30.64
C GLU A 1126 -32.28 52.61 -29.74
N ARG A 1127 -32.49 52.58 -28.42
CA ARG A 1127 -31.68 53.36 -27.45
C ARG A 1127 -30.20 52.96 -27.42
N THR A 1128 -29.84 51.78 -27.92
CA THR A 1128 -28.46 51.27 -27.91
C THR A 1128 -27.77 51.44 -29.27
N LEU A 1129 -28.45 51.11 -30.37
CA LEU A 1129 -27.87 51.06 -31.72
C LEU A 1129 -28.27 52.24 -32.61
N ALA A 1130 -29.22 53.09 -32.19
CA ALA A 1130 -29.59 54.32 -32.88
C ALA A 1130 -29.21 55.60 -32.09
N ASP A 1131 -28.76 55.48 -30.84
CA ASP A 1131 -28.25 56.61 -30.07
C ASP A 1131 -26.91 57.11 -30.65
N LYS A 1132 -26.86 58.40 -30.98
CA LYS A 1132 -25.70 59.01 -31.63
C LYS A 1132 -24.43 58.94 -30.77
N LYS A 1133 -24.52 59.19 -29.45
CA LYS A 1133 -23.35 59.17 -28.57
C LYS A 1133 -22.77 57.76 -28.47
N ILE A 1134 -23.64 56.75 -28.41
CA ILE A 1134 -23.23 55.35 -28.37
C ILE A 1134 -22.60 54.93 -29.71
N ILE A 1135 -23.20 55.29 -30.84
CA ILE A 1135 -22.63 55.01 -32.17
C ILE A 1135 -21.26 55.66 -32.34
N ASP A 1136 -21.13 56.95 -31.97
CA ASP A 1136 -19.87 57.68 -32.05
C ASP A 1136 -18.79 57.00 -31.18
N PHE A 1137 -19.15 56.58 -29.96
CA PHE A 1137 -18.25 55.82 -29.08
C PHE A 1137 -17.84 54.46 -29.67
N LEU A 1138 -18.77 53.69 -30.24
CA LEU A 1138 -18.47 52.39 -30.88
C LEU A 1138 -17.54 52.58 -32.10
N SER A 1139 -17.70 53.68 -32.83
CA SER A 1139 -16.86 54.02 -33.98
C SER A 1139 -15.40 54.26 -33.59
N ASP A 1140 -15.13 54.79 -32.39
CA ASP A 1140 -13.75 54.96 -31.89
C ASP A 1140 -13.02 53.61 -31.72
N PHE A 1141 -13.76 52.51 -31.57
CA PHE A 1141 -13.25 51.14 -31.53
C PHE A 1141 -13.40 50.41 -32.87
N LYS A 1142 -13.58 51.14 -33.98
CA LYS A 1142 -13.73 50.60 -35.36
C LYS A 1142 -14.97 49.70 -35.55
N ILE A 1143 -15.99 49.84 -34.72
CA ILE A 1143 -17.26 49.13 -34.87
C ILE A 1143 -18.20 50.00 -35.69
N THR A 1144 -18.30 49.74 -36.99
CA THR A 1144 -19.01 50.60 -37.95
C THR A 1144 -20.34 50.01 -38.42
N ASN A 1145 -20.67 48.78 -38.02
CA ASN A 1145 -21.86 48.06 -38.46
C ASN A 1145 -23.12 48.30 -37.61
N ALA A 1146 -23.11 49.20 -36.62
CA ALA A 1146 -24.22 49.41 -35.70
C ALA A 1146 -25.58 49.66 -36.38
N LYS A 1147 -25.61 50.47 -37.44
CA LYS A 1147 -26.83 50.73 -38.22
C LYS A 1147 -27.33 49.51 -39.00
N THR A 1148 -26.42 48.70 -39.54
CA THR A 1148 -26.77 47.45 -40.24
C THR A 1148 -27.35 46.45 -39.23
N VAL A 1149 -26.68 46.29 -38.09
CA VAL A 1149 -27.13 45.42 -37.00
C VAL A 1149 -28.49 45.87 -36.45
N TYR A 1150 -28.70 47.18 -36.26
CA TYR A 1150 -30.02 47.72 -35.87
C TYR A 1150 -31.14 47.25 -36.82
N ASN A 1151 -30.90 47.31 -38.13
CA ASN A 1151 -31.90 46.91 -39.12
C ASN A 1151 -32.12 45.38 -39.18
N GLU A 1152 -31.09 44.57 -38.96
CA GLU A 1152 -31.20 43.11 -38.88
C GLU A 1152 -31.93 42.66 -37.61
N LEU A 1153 -31.73 43.38 -36.50
CA LEU A 1153 -32.30 43.03 -35.21
C LEU A 1153 -33.75 43.49 -35.05
N LYS A 1154 -34.08 44.74 -35.43
CA LYS A 1154 -35.36 45.37 -35.08
C LYS A 1154 -36.56 44.55 -35.57
N TRP A 1155 -37.57 44.43 -34.71
CA TRP A 1155 -38.87 43.91 -35.07
C TRP A 1155 -39.65 44.95 -35.88
N ASN A 1156 -40.20 44.58 -37.03
CA ASN A 1156 -40.94 45.48 -37.92
C ASN A 1156 -42.38 45.80 -37.44
N GLY A 1157 -42.83 45.24 -36.31
CA GLY A 1157 -44.16 45.45 -35.74
C GLY A 1157 -45.23 44.44 -36.19
N GLY A 1158 -44.89 43.50 -37.09
CA GLY A 1158 -45.78 42.43 -37.54
C GLY A 1158 -45.87 41.30 -36.50
N VAL A 1159 -47.08 40.95 -36.05
CA VAL A 1159 -47.26 39.94 -34.98
C VAL A 1159 -47.30 38.50 -35.49
N PHE A 1160 -47.72 38.29 -36.75
CA PHE A 1160 -47.80 36.95 -37.36
C PHE A 1160 -46.75 36.74 -38.45
N ASP A 1161 -46.39 37.82 -39.14
CA ASP A 1161 -45.45 37.92 -40.26
C ASP A 1161 -44.27 38.87 -39.94
N GLY A 1162 -43.99 39.06 -38.65
CA GLY A 1162 -42.87 39.87 -38.19
C GLY A 1162 -41.55 39.45 -38.80
N GLU A 1163 -40.71 40.44 -39.13
CA GLU A 1163 -39.33 40.26 -39.57
C GLU A 1163 -38.38 40.87 -38.52
N GLY A 1164 -37.16 40.33 -38.46
CA GLY A 1164 -36.09 40.74 -37.54
C GLY A 1164 -35.60 39.58 -36.67
N LEU A 1165 -34.28 39.52 -36.44
CA LEU A 1165 -33.67 38.39 -35.73
C LEU A 1165 -34.21 38.22 -34.30
N VAL A 1166 -34.51 39.33 -33.60
CA VAL A 1166 -35.05 39.26 -32.23
C VAL A 1166 -36.44 38.67 -32.15
N TYR A 1167 -37.29 38.94 -33.16
CA TYR A 1167 -38.62 38.37 -33.26
C TYR A 1167 -38.55 36.86 -33.56
N ASP A 1168 -37.66 36.46 -34.48
CA ASP A 1168 -37.40 35.04 -34.78
C ASP A 1168 -36.95 34.27 -33.54
N SER A 1169 -35.96 34.81 -32.80
CA SER A 1169 -35.47 34.19 -31.57
C SER A 1169 -36.56 34.12 -30.51
N TYR A 1170 -37.29 35.21 -30.29
CA TYR A 1170 -38.37 35.27 -29.29
C TYR A 1170 -39.41 34.16 -29.52
N ARG A 1171 -39.92 34.06 -30.75
CA ARG A 1171 -40.90 33.02 -31.15
C ARG A 1171 -40.34 31.61 -31.02
N LYS A 1172 -39.06 31.42 -31.37
CA LYS A 1172 -38.40 30.11 -31.29
C LYS A 1172 -38.27 29.62 -29.85
N VAL A 1173 -37.87 30.50 -28.93
CA VAL A 1173 -37.64 30.18 -27.52
C VAL A 1173 -38.97 30.00 -26.75
N LEU A 1174 -39.98 30.81 -27.06
CA LEU A 1174 -41.33 30.73 -26.47
C LEU A 1174 -41.92 29.31 -26.52
N LYS A 1175 -41.67 28.54 -27.58
CA LYS A 1175 -42.18 27.17 -27.74
C LYS A 1175 -41.79 26.22 -26.62
N ASP A 1176 -40.66 26.46 -25.96
CA ASP A 1176 -40.25 25.62 -24.83
C ASP A 1176 -40.86 26.07 -23.50
N LEU A 1177 -41.16 27.36 -23.35
CA LEU A 1177 -41.96 27.86 -22.23
C LEU A 1177 -43.36 27.22 -22.25
N HIS A 1178 -43.96 27.10 -23.44
CA HIS A 1178 -45.29 26.50 -23.63
C HIS A 1178 -45.38 25.00 -23.31
N LYS A 1179 -44.24 24.33 -23.05
CA LYS A 1179 -44.19 22.93 -22.60
C LYS A 1179 -44.35 22.78 -21.09
N LEU A 1180 -44.21 23.87 -20.34
CA LEU A 1180 -44.45 23.91 -18.91
C LEU A 1180 -45.95 24.04 -18.63
N ASP A 1181 -46.35 23.90 -17.38
CA ASP A 1181 -47.73 24.03 -16.94
C ASP A 1181 -48.22 25.48 -17.13
N HIS A 1182 -49.34 25.67 -17.84
CA HIS A 1182 -49.80 26.97 -18.33
C HIS A 1182 -50.29 27.90 -17.20
N GLU A 1183 -50.67 27.32 -16.07
CA GLU A 1183 -51.09 28.06 -14.86
C GLU A 1183 -49.89 28.51 -14.02
N GLN A 1184 -48.66 28.09 -14.36
CA GLN A 1184 -47.48 28.57 -13.65
C GLN A 1184 -47.22 30.04 -13.97
N PRO A 1185 -46.79 30.84 -12.96
CA PRO A 1185 -46.20 32.14 -13.20
C PRO A 1185 -45.03 32.02 -14.19
N LEU A 1186 -44.80 33.08 -14.95
CA LEU A 1186 -43.66 33.15 -15.84
C LEU A 1186 -42.34 32.97 -15.04
N PRO A 1187 -41.40 32.11 -15.49
CA PRO A 1187 -40.27 31.68 -14.67
C PRO A 1187 -39.04 32.60 -14.73
N GLU A 1188 -39.01 33.55 -15.66
CA GLU A 1188 -37.93 34.54 -15.84
C GLU A 1188 -38.42 35.68 -16.75
N SER A 1189 -37.66 36.78 -16.83
CA SER A 1189 -37.91 37.86 -17.80
C SER A 1189 -37.85 37.37 -19.25
N LEU A 1190 -38.98 37.51 -19.98
CA LEU A 1190 -39.10 37.17 -21.40
C LEU A 1190 -38.27 38.09 -22.31
N PHE A 1191 -37.76 39.21 -21.79
CA PHE A 1191 -36.88 40.14 -22.52
C PHE A 1191 -35.71 39.42 -23.18
N PHE A 1192 -35.07 38.48 -22.47
CA PHE A 1192 -33.86 37.81 -22.96
C PHE A 1192 -34.15 36.71 -24.00
N TYR A 1193 -35.40 36.26 -24.13
CA TYR A 1193 -35.78 35.23 -25.13
C TYR A 1193 -35.51 35.71 -26.56
N ALA A 1194 -35.62 37.02 -26.78
CA ALA A 1194 -35.29 37.70 -28.02
C ALA A 1194 -33.79 37.61 -28.39
N PHE A 1195 -32.90 37.30 -27.45
CA PHE A 1195 -31.46 37.31 -27.67
C PHE A 1195 -30.79 35.93 -27.71
N LYS A 1196 -31.41 34.88 -27.12
CA LYS A 1196 -30.83 33.53 -27.00
C LYS A 1196 -30.35 32.90 -28.32
N ASP A 1197 -31.12 33.05 -29.41
CA ASP A 1197 -30.71 32.58 -30.74
C ASP A 1197 -30.09 33.70 -31.58
N THR A 1198 -30.51 34.93 -31.32
CA THR A 1198 -30.12 36.12 -32.09
C THR A 1198 -28.63 36.38 -32.05
N LEU A 1199 -27.97 36.35 -30.88
CA LEU A 1199 -26.55 36.68 -30.78
C LEU A 1199 -25.68 35.69 -31.58
N TYR A 1200 -26.00 34.40 -31.50
CA TYR A 1200 -25.36 33.36 -32.32
C TYR A 1200 -25.59 33.60 -33.83
N ARG A 1201 -26.83 33.85 -34.26
CA ARG A 1201 -27.12 34.12 -35.70
C ARG A 1201 -26.43 35.40 -36.19
N LEU A 1202 -26.42 36.45 -35.37
CA LEU A 1202 -25.77 37.73 -35.66
C LEU A 1202 -24.25 37.54 -35.82
N SER A 1203 -23.60 36.79 -34.91
CA SER A 1203 -22.17 36.50 -35.02
C SER A 1203 -21.83 35.83 -36.35
N LYS A 1204 -22.68 34.91 -36.82
CA LYS A 1204 -22.51 34.22 -38.10
C LYS A 1204 -22.74 35.16 -39.29
N SER A 1205 -23.80 35.96 -39.24
CA SER A 1205 -24.11 36.99 -40.26
C SER A 1205 -22.89 37.87 -40.50
N ILE A 1206 -22.35 38.48 -39.42
CA ILE A 1206 -21.18 39.38 -39.49
C ILE A 1206 -19.96 38.69 -40.12
N THR A 1207 -19.69 37.42 -39.78
CA THR A 1207 -18.57 36.68 -40.38
C THR A 1207 -18.79 36.24 -41.83
N GLN A 1208 -20.04 36.10 -42.27
CA GLN A 1208 -20.37 35.74 -43.66
C GLN A 1208 -20.43 36.97 -44.59
N SER A 1209 -20.75 38.14 -44.04
CA SER A 1209 -20.81 39.41 -44.76
C SER A 1209 -19.43 40.02 -45.07
N ASN A 1210 -18.36 39.50 -44.48
CA ASN A 1210 -16.97 39.84 -44.80
C ASN A 1210 -16.36 38.72 -45.67
N PRO A 1211 -16.58 38.69 -47.00
CA PRO A 1211 -15.65 37.98 -47.86
C PRO A 1211 -14.36 38.80 -47.92
N SER A 1212 -13.24 38.13 -47.62
CA SER A 1212 -11.85 38.48 -47.94
C SER A 1212 -11.62 39.68 -48.86
#